data_AF-A0ABD3JIK1-F1
#
_entry.id   AF-A0ABD3JIK1-F1
#
_cell.length_a   1.000
_cell.length_b   1.000
_cell.length_c   1.000
_cell.angle_alpha   90.00
_cell.angle_beta   90.00
_cell.angle_gamma   90.00
#
_symmetry.space_group_name_H-M   'P 1'
#
loop_
_entity.id
_entity.type
_entity.pdbx_description
1 polymer ?
#
loop_
_entity_poly.entity_id
_entity_poly.type
_entity_poly.pdbx_seq_one_letter_code
_entity_poly.pdbx_strand_id
1 'polypeptide(L)'
;MVALQRNLWVALVSIIGILGAFSCTVDGVPRRILLDTDVDTDDFFALLYLLKLNRSEFELEAVTINTNAWTDAGHAVNQIYDILYMMDRDDIPVGVGGEGGILENGTILPNVGGYLPMIEQGLSTAGYCRYRQAIPIGLGGRLDIDSNFGIRKAFLPQGNRKYSPLQQPTAQQVLINKISAGPISVFLIGAHTNFAIFLMSNPHLKKNIEHIYVMGGGVRSKNPTGCCPSNSTSTCQPQQCGDPGNLFTDYTSNPYAEFNVFGDPFAAYKVIHSGIPVTLVPLDATNTIPISQEFFDTFEQSQGTYEAQYCFQSLKMARDTWFDDQFYTSYFMWDSFTSGVAVSIMKYGHNNNGENEFAVMEYMNITVVTSNQPYGISDGLNPFFNGLKVPKFHLKKGGVHSGHVQTGLRDPFCIVKNSKGKCKDGYTEETTGPESVRVLVATRAKPNRDGKSPLDREFFRSFLDVLNNPLQTGRFNFTTQFPYYKQVLYKPDLRTKKLGKPVIFDMDMSAGDFIALFYLLKVPMEVIDLKAILVSPTGWANAATIDIIYDMLHMMGRDDIPVGLGKVFALNQSDAIFSAVGDCKYVKAIPHGSGGLLDSDTLYGLARTLPRSPRRYTAENSKKFGAPRDTDHPELRQPLALEIWDSVVSSLKPRSKITILTNGPLTNLANIILANATASHFIQDVYIVGGHINRSISDRGNVFTILSNRYAELNMFLDPLAAKKVFDSDINVTLIPLGVQRRISLFSKVLKGLDKTERTPEAQFVHRLLSRLGRLKKNNHRYYHMDIFLGEVLGAVILAGDHSSLKPTFSIKPIKVFAEGVESKDGYTYIENAGKSVKLLENVDPRAFYDLFSQQLGNEKQSAVIGSFDDQKRMWSTPSNRTKNSS
;
A
#
# COMPACT_ATOMS: atom_id res chain seq x y z
N MET A 1 48.26 69.06 17.12
CA MET A 1 48.17 68.25 15.87
C MET A 1 48.08 66.74 16.10
N VAL A 2 48.59 66.17 17.21
CA VAL A 2 48.54 64.71 17.44
C VAL A 2 47.17 64.19 17.93
N ALA A 3 46.37 65.02 18.63
CA ALA A 3 45.05 64.60 19.14
C ALA A 3 43.94 64.54 18.05
N LEU A 4 44.03 65.35 17.00
CA LEU A 4 43.02 65.39 15.93
C LEU A 4 43.14 64.17 14.99
N GLN A 5 44.36 63.68 14.74
CA GLN A 5 44.61 62.48 13.92
C GLN A 5 44.16 61.19 14.62
N ARG A 6 44.24 61.12 15.95
CA ARG A 6 43.85 59.93 16.72
C ARG A 6 42.33 59.75 16.78
N ASN A 7 41.58 60.85 16.86
CA ASN A 7 40.11 60.79 16.84
C ASN A 7 39.55 60.50 15.44
N LEU A 8 40.24 60.95 14.36
CA LEU A 8 39.86 60.60 13.00
C LEU A 8 40.07 59.09 12.72
N TRP A 9 41.17 58.52 13.22
CA TRP A 9 41.45 57.08 13.08
C TRP A 9 40.47 56.20 13.87
N VAL A 10 40.10 56.60 15.09
CA VAL A 10 39.10 55.87 15.89
C VAL A 10 37.71 55.96 15.27
N ALA A 11 37.35 57.11 14.69
CA ALA A 11 36.09 57.25 13.94
C ALA A 11 36.09 56.43 12.65
N LEU A 12 37.19 56.39 11.89
CA LEU A 12 37.29 55.58 10.67
C LEU A 12 37.23 54.08 10.98
N VAL A 13 37.92 53.62 12.03
CA VAL A 13 37.90 52.21 12.47
C VAL A 13 36.52 51.82 13.03
N SER A 14 35.80 52.74 13.67
CA SER A 14 34.44 52.50 14.14
C SER A 14 33.43 52.47 12.98
N ILE A 15 33.59 53.30 11.95
CA ILE A 15 32.73 53.30 10.75
C ILE A 15 33.01 52.06 9.88
N ILE A 16 34.28 51.62 9.76
CA ILE A 16 34.64 50.36 9.08
C ILE A 16 34.23 49.14 9.91
N GLY A 17 34.26 49.22 11.24
CA GLY A 17 33.74 48.18 12.14
C GLY A 17 32.22 48.05 12.12
N ILE A 18 31.50 49.16 11.95
CA ILE A 18 30.03 49.17 11.80
C ILE A 18 29.62 48.78 10.37
N LEU A 19 30.38 49.15 9.32
CA LEU A 19 30.15 48.67 7.95
C LEU A 19 30.58 47.20 7.78
N GLY A 20 31.56 46.71 8.54
CA GLY A 20 31.96 45.30 8.59
C GLY A 20 31.03 44.41 9.43
N ALA A 21 30.28 45.00 10.37
CA ALA A 21 29.22 44.32 11.13
C ALA A 21 27.86 44.32 10.40
N PHE A 22 27.73 45.10 9.32
CA PHE A 22 26.63 45.04 8.36
C PHE A 22 27.12 44.54 6.99
N SER A 23 28.05 43.58 6.99
CA SER A 23 28.11 42.65 5.87
C SER A 23 26.82 41.86 5.92
N CYS A 24 25.80 42.35 5.22
CA CYS A 24 24.57 41.62 4.97
C CYS A 24 24.98 40.21 4.53
N THR A 25 24.82 39.24 5.43
CA THR A 25 24.53 37.89 5.01
C THR A 25 23.25 38.03 4.21
N VAL A 26 23.38 38.13 2.89
CA VAL A 26 22.31 37.70 2.01
C VAL A 26 22.24 36.22 2.31
N ASP A 27 21.47 35.84 3.34
CA ASP A 27 21.07 34.47 3.56
C ASP A 27 20.41 34.05 2.25
N GLY A 28 21.13 33.26 1.46
CA GLY A 28 20.66 32.80 0.17
C GLY A 28 19.31 32.11 0.38
N VAL A 29 18.37 32.35 -0.53
CA VAL A 29 17.10 31.60 -0.52
C VAL A 29 17.46 30.10 -0.59
N PRO A 30 16.93 29.26 0.32
CA PRO A 30 17.29 27.86 0.35
C PRO A 30 16.88 27.17 -0.96
N ARG A 31 17.68 26.19 -1.38
CA ARG A 31 17.40 25.42 -2.58
C ARG A 31 16.18 24.55 -2.34
N ARG A 32 15.15 24.75 -3.16
CA ARG A 32 13.84 24.12 -2.99
C ARG A 32 13.87 22.70 -3.56
N ILE A 33 13.33 21.75 -2.81
CA ILE A 33 13.28 20.33 -3.17
C ILE A 33 11.82 19.87 -3.14
N LEU A 34 11.42 19.14 -4.18
CA LEU A 34 10.20 18.33 -4.20
C LEU A 34 10.59 16.86 -4.38
N LEU A 35 10.04 15.98 -3.53
CA LEU A 35 10.29 14.54 -3.57
C LEU A 35 9.06 13.81 -4.12
N ASP A 36 9.21 13.01 -5.17
CA ASP A 36 8.22 12.01 -5.63
C ASP A 36 8.77 10.60 -5.33
N THR A 37 8.01 9.83 -4.55
CA THR A 37 8.46 8.60 -3.85
C THR A 37 7.38 7.53 -3.91
N ASP A 38 7.77 6.26 -3.85
CA ASP A 38 6.86 5.12 -3.67
C ASP A 38 6.92 4.50 -2.26
N VAL A 39 7.58 5.17 -1.32
CA VAL A 39 7.41 4.99 0.13
C VAL A 39 7.78 3.57 0.58
N ASP A 40 8.79 2.98 -0.03
CA ASP A 40 9.48 1.79 0.44
C ASP A 40 10.49 2.14 1.56
N THR A 41 11.13 1.12 2.10
CA THR A 41 12.05 1.16 3.23
C THR A 41 13.25 2.06 2.95
N ASP A 42 13.80 1.99 1.74
CA ASP A 42 14.89 2.83 1.26
C ASP A 42 14.45 4.27 0.96
N ASP A 43 13.20 4.51 0.57
CA ASP A 43 12.66 5.87 0.49
C ASP A 43 12.61 6.55 1.86
N PHE A 44 12.37 5.80 2.95
CA PHE A 44 12.42 6.39 4.30
C PHE A 44 13.80 6.94 4.61
N PHE A 45 14.85 6.26 4.16
CA PHE A 45 16.22 6.69 4.35
C PHE A 45 16.49 7.99 3.58
N ALA A 46 15.99 8.07 2.34
CA ALA A 46 16.07 9.28 1.51
C ALA A 46 15.31 10.46 2.14
N LEU A 47 14.04 10.25 2.50
CA LEU A 47 13.19 11.28 3.10
C LEU A 47 13.77 11.80 4.41
N LEU A 48 14.19 10.91 5.32
CA LEU A 48 14.76 11.30 6.60
C LEU A 48 16.13 11.98 6.42
N TYR A 49 16.95 11.53 5.47
CA TYR A 49 18.18 12.24 5.10
C TYR A 49 17.88 13.69 4.64
N LEU A 50 16.90 13.89 3.75
CA LEU A 50 16.51 15.22 3.27
C LEU A 50 15.95 16.11 4.38
N LEU A 51 15.14 15.56 5.29
CA LEU A 51 14.57 16.30 6.43
C LEU A 51 15.64 16.75 7.44
N LYS A 52 16.81 16.11 7.43
CA LYS A 52 17.95 16.37 8.32
C LYS A 52 18.94 17.40 7.78
N LEU A 53 18.81 17.78 6.51
CA LEU A 53 19.67 18.80 5.91
C LEU A 53 19.46 20.17 6.55
N ASN A 54 20.47 21.04 6.41
CA ASN A 54 20.38 22.41 6.88
C ASN A 54 19.32 23.18 6.09
N ARG A 55 18.22 23.58 6.75
CA ARG A 55 17.09 24.30 6.13
C ARG A 55 17.46 25.66 5.56
N SER A 56 18.53 26.29 6.04
CA SER A 56 19.04 27.52 5.44
C SER A 56 19.70 27.29 4.07
N GLU A 57 20.03 26.04 3.73
CA GLU A 57 20.64 25.67 2.46
C GLU A 57 19.69 24.85 1.56
N PHE A 58 18.93 23.92 2.13
CA PHE A 58 18.03 23.01 1.42
C PHE A 58 16.67 22.95 2.10
N GLU A 59 15.60 23.20 1.34
CA GLU A 59 14.24 23.18 1.87
C GLU A 59 13.40 22.14 1.12
N LEU A 60 13.07 21.04 1.80
CA LEU A 60 12.10 20.06 1.32
C LEU A 60 10.69 20.65 1.46
N GLU A 61 10.09 21.04 0.34
CA GLU A 61 8.83 21.78 0.33
C GLU A 61 7.59 20.92 0.10
N ALA A 62 7.75 19.70 -0.40
CA ALA A 62 6.64 18.80 -0.71
C ALA A 62 7.10 17.35 -0.90
N VAL A 63 6.17 16.44 -0.61
CA VAL A 63 6.27 15.02 -0.95
C VAL A 63 5.08 14.63 -1.81
N THR A 64 5.31 13.93 -2.91
CA THR A 64 4.25 13.27 -3.70
C THR A 64 4.47 11.78 -3.73
N ILE A 65 3.38 11.04 -3.59
CA ILE A 65 3.38 9.58 -3.48
C ILE A 65 2.90 9.00 -4.80
N ASN A 66 3.72 8.17 -5.40
CA ASN A 66 3.36 7.31 -6.52
C ASN A 66 3.09 5.89 -5.99
N THR A 67 1.90 5.37 -6.25
CA THR A 67 1.46 4.08 -5.69
C THR A 67 1.39 3.00 -6.76
N ASN A 68 1.92 3.29 -7.96
CA ASN A 68 2.14 2.33 -9.02
C ASN A 68 3.47 1.56 -8.81
N ALA A 69 3.75 1.17 -7.56
CA ALA A 69 5.01 0.51 -7.16
C ALA A 69 4.85 -0.21 -5.80
N TRP A 70 5.84 -0.13 -4.91
CA TRP A 70 6.02 -0.97 -3.71
C TRP A 70 5.10 -0.67 -2.52
N THR A 71 4.31 0.41 -2.57
CA THR A 71 3.33 0.74 -1.52
C THR A 71 1.90 0.84 -2.05
N ASP A 72 0.93 0.67 -1.16
CA ASP A 72 -0.46 1.06 -1.36
C ASP A 72 -0.81 2.42 -0.72
N ALA A 73 -1.62 3.19 -1.44
CA ALA A 73 -1.89 4.62 -1.18
C ALA A 73 -2.30 4.94 0.27
N GLY A 74 -3.20 4.13 0.85
CA GLY A 74 -3.74 4.37 2.18
C GLY A 74 -2.70 4.21 3.28
N HIS A 75 -1.77 3.28 3.11
CA HIS A 75 -0.70 3.00 4.05
C HIS A 75 0.43 4.02 3.91
N ALA A 76 0.84 4.32 2.68
CA ALA A 76 1.86 5.32 2.35
C ALA A 76 1.55 6.70 2.94
N VAL A 77 0.32 7.20 2.75
CA VAL A 77 -0.07 8.54 3.26
C VAL A 77 0.03 8.61 4.78
N ASN A 78 -0.44 7.58 5.48
CA ASN A 78 -0.37 7.55 6.94
C ASN A 78 1.08 7.46 7.44
N GLN A 79 1.92 6.73 6.72
CA GLN A 79 3.33 6.60 7.05
C GLN A 79 4.08 7.91 6.89
N ILE A 80 3.93 8.60 5.77
CA ILE A 80 4.53 9.92 5.56
C ILE A 80 4.00 10.92 6.61
N TYR A 81 2.71 10.88 6.96
CA TYR A 81 2.18 11.74 8.03
C TYR A 81 2.81 11.49 9.39
N ASP A 82 3.02 10.22 9.76
CA ASP A 82 3.62 9.89 11.05
C ASP A 82 5.13 10.24 11.07
N ILE A 83 5.85 10.08 9.95
CA ILE A 83 7.25 10.54 9.80
C ILE A 83 7.35 12.07 9.88
N LEU A 84 6.54 12.80 9.11
CA LEU A 84 6.55 14.26 9.13
C LEU A 84 6.15 14.80 10.50
N TYR A 85 5.21 14.15 11.18
CA TYR A 85 4.87 14.52 12.55
C TYR A 85 6.06 14.30 13.49
N MET A 86 6.74 13.15 13.45
CA MET A 86 7.97 12.90 14.24
C MET A 86 9.00 14.01 14.05
N MET A 87 9.20 14.46 12.82
CA MET A 87 10.17 15.49 12.44
C MET A 87 9.72 16.93 12.67
N ASP A 88 8.50 17.15 13.19
CA ASP A 88 7.85 18.47 13.30
C ASP A 88 7.81 19.21 11.96
N ARG A 89 7.36 18.49 10.93
CA ARG A 89 7.28 18.92 9.53
C ARG A 89 5.90 18.73 8.91
N ASP A 90 4.85 18.88 9.73
CA ASP A 90 3.47 18.87 9.23
C ASP A 90 3.16 20.03 8.25
N ASP A 91 4.06 21.02 8.13
CA ASP A 91 4.03 22.07 7.12
C ASP A 91 4.26 21.56 5.69
N ILE A 92 4.90 20.40 5.51
CA ILE A 92 5.16 19.82 4.19
C ILE A 92 3.87 19.21 3.62
N PRO A 93 3.29 19.75 2.53
CA PRO A 93 2.16 19.12 1.85
C PRO A 93 2.56 17.77 1.27
N VAL A 94 1.60 16.84 1.32
CA VAL A 94 1.75 15.49 0.78
C VAL A 94 0.64 15.27 -0.22
N GLY A 95 1.01 14.98 -1.47
CA GLY A 95 0.08 14.63 -2.53
C GLY A 95 0.10 13.12 -2.77
N VAL A 96 -1.06 12.49 -2.96
CA VAL A 96 -1.14 11.05 -3.29
C VAL A 96 -1.93 10.86 -4.56
N GLY A 97 -1.36 10.11 -5.50
CA GLY A 97 -2.02 9.70 -6.75
C GLY A 97 -2.81 10.82 -7.43
N GLY A 98 -3.84 10.42 -8.18
CA GLY A 98 -4.77 11.37 -8.77
C GLY A 98 -6.02 10.71 -9.35
N GLU A 99 -7.17 11.28 -9.02
CA GLU A 99 -8.50 10.75 -9.32
C GLU A 99 -9.04 11.08 -10.73
N GLY A 100 -8.27 11.82 -11.53
CA GLY A 100 -8.60 12.13 -12.91
C GLY A 100 -8.55 10.90 -13.82
N GLY A 101 -8.94 11.08 -15.09
CA GLY A 101 -8.85 10.04 -16.11
C GLY A 101 -8.07 10.46 -17.35
N ILE A 102 -7.63 9.49 -18.13
CA ILE A 102 -7.08 9.71 -19.47
C ILE A 102 -8.07 9.17 -20.49
N LEU A 103 -8.49 10.03 -21.42
CA LEU A 103 -9.40 9.64 -22.51
C LEU A 103 -8.72 8.68 -23.50
N GLU A 104 -9.51 7.97 -24.31
CA GLU A 104 -9.00 7.04 -25.33
C GLU A 104 -8.02 7.70 -26.32
N ASN A 105 -8.22 8.98 -26.66
CA ASN A 105 -7.31 9.73 -27.52
C ASN A 105 -6.02 10.20 -26.81
N GLY A 106 -5.88 9.95 -25.51
CA GLY A 106 -4.75 10.37 -24.68
C GLY A 106 -4.88 11.76 -24.06
N THR A 107 -6.04 12.41 -24.16
CA THR A 107 -6.27 13.67 -23.43
C THR A 107 -6.23 13.39 -21.93
N ILE A 108 -5.26 13.99 -21.24
CA ILE A 108 -5.11 13.89 -19.78
C ILE A 108 -6.07 14.90 -19.14
N LEU A 109 -7.04 14.41 -18.37
CA LEU A 109 -7.96 15.27 -17.63
C LEU A 109 -7.30 15.82 -16.34
N PRO A 110 -7.89 16.83 -15.68
CA PRO A 110 -7.33 17.34 -14.42
C PRO A 110 -7.23 16.28 -13.33
N ASN A 111 -6.24 16.44 -12.45
CA ASN A 111 -6.00 15.59 -11.26
C ASN A 111 -5.70 14.12 -11.57
N VAL A 112 -5.16 13.76 -12.73
CA VAL A 112 -4.67 12.41 -13.03
C VAL A 112 -3.35 12.16 -12.30
N GLY A 113 -3.15 11.00 -11.67
CA GLY A 113 -1.89 10.70 -10.97
C GLY A 113 -1.53 9.21 -10.97
N GLY A 114 -0.42 8.89 -10.33
CA GLY A 114 0.25 7.58 -10.34
C GLY A 114 -0.41 6.54 -9.45
N TYR A 115 -1.67 6.21 -9.71
CA TYR A 115 -2.28 4.99 -9.17
C TYR A 115 -2.01 3.76 -10.05
N LEU A 116 -1.83 3.98 -11.36
CA LEU A 116 -1.67 2.99 -12.42
C LEU A 116 -0.66 3.56 -13.42
N PRO A 117 0.00 2.73 -14.24
CA PRO A 117 0.86 3.24 -15.31
C PRO A 117 0.02 3.92 -16.40
N MET A 118 0.59 4.91 -17.09
CA MET A 118 -0.11 5.69 -18.14
C MET A 118 -0.74 4.81 -19.24
N ILE A 119 -0.17 3.63 -19.48
CA ILE A 119 -0.66 2.65 -20.45
C ILE A 119 -1.97 1.98 -20.02
N GLU A 120 -2.19 1.78 -18.73
CA GLU A 120 -3.40 1.15 -18.17
C GLU A 120 -4.43 2.19 -17.68
N GLN A 121 -4.05 3.47 -17.60
CA GLN A 121 -4.95 4.51 -17.12
C GLN A 121 -6.09 4.82 -18.08
N GLY A 122 -7.32 4.64 -17.61
CA GLY A 122 -8.56 5.03 -18.29
C GLY A 122 -9.29 6.18 -17.58
N LEU A 123 -10.63 6.15 -17.59
CA LEU A 123 -11.49 7.16 -16.97
C LEU A 123 -11.66 7.01 -15.44
N SER A 124 -11.14 5.94 -14.87
CA SER A 124 -11.16 5.65 -13.43
C SER A 124 -9.79 5.20 -12.95
N THR A 125 -9.64 5.05 -11.64
CA THR A 125 -8.45 4.49 -11.00
C THR A 125 -8.55 2.96 -10.85
N ALA A 126 -9.46 2.31 -11.58
CA ALA A 126 -9.57 0.85 -11.66
C ALA A 126 -8.92 0.39 -12.97
N GLY A 127 -8.09 -0.63 -12.94
CA GLY A 127 -7.32 -1.03 -14.11
C GLY A 127 -6.38 -2.20 -13.84
N TYR A 128 -5.78 -2.72 -14.90
CA TYR A 128 -4.84 -3.82 -14.80
C TYR A 128 -3.54 -3.38 -14.12
N CYS A 129 -2.81 -4.36 -13.60
CA CYS A 129 -1.58 -4.21 -12.84
C CYS A 129 -0.35 -4.66 -13.62
N ARG A 130 -0.40 -4.69 -14.96
CA ARG A 130 0.62 -5.24 -15.89
C ARG A 130 2.05 -5.25 -15.35
N TYR A 131 2.60 -4.07 -15.05
CA TYR A 131 3.97 -3.94 -14.56
C TYR A 131 4.09 -4.19 -13.04
N ARG A 132 3.08 -3.76 -12.26
CA ARG A 132 3.01 -3.98 -10.81
C ARG A 132 2.89 -5.46 -10.43
N GLN A 133 2.56 -6.36 -11.36
CA GLN A 133 2.60 -7.82 -11.15
C GLN A 133 4.00 -8.30 -10.72
N ALA A 134 5.07 -7.58 -11.07
CA ALA A 134 6.43 -7.93 -10.67
C ALA A 134 6.70 -7.71 -9.17
N ILE A 135 5.81 -7.02 -8.46
CA ILE A 135 5.99 -6.70 -7.05
C ILE A 135 5.18 -7.68 -6.20
N PRO A 136 5.81 -8.41 -5.26
CA PRO A 136 5.10 -9.32 -4.37
C PRO A 136 4.02 -8.60 -3.55
N ILE A 137 2.83 -9.20 -3.41
CA ILE A 137 1.70 -8.58 -2.70
C ILE A 137 1.69 -8.96 -1.21
N GLY A 138 2.04 -10.20 -0.92
CA GLY A 138 2.06 -10.75 0.44
C GLY A 138 3.41 -10.57 1.12
N LEU A 139 3.83 -11.61 1.84
CA LEU A 139 5.14 -11.66 2.49
C LEU A 139 6.28 -11.44 1.48
N GLY A 140 7.26 -10.62 1.83
CA GLY A 140 8.40 -10.23 0.99
C GLY A 140 8.06 -9.09 0.01
N GLY A 141 6.97 -8.35 0.25
CA GLY A 141 6.54 -7.24 -0.61
C GLY A 141 5.56 -6.32 0.08
N ARG A 142 4.48 -5.92 -0.61
CA ARG A 142 3.62 -4.79 -0.20
C ARG A 142 3.08 -4.89 1.22
N LEU A 143 2.68 -6.09 1.68
CA LEU A 143 2.25 -6.30 3.08
C LEU A 143 3.27 -5.80 4.10
N ASP A 144 4.55 -6.06 3.85
CA ASP A 144 5.63 -5.63 4.71
C ASP A 144 5.89 -4.15 4.61
N ILE A 145 5.94 -3.64 3.37
CA ILE A 145 6.27 -2.25 3.11
C ILE A 145 5.19 -1.31 3.68
N ASP A 146 3.92 -1.62 3.45
CA ASP A 146 2.76 -0.84 3.92
C ASP A 146 2.70 -0.70 5.45
N SER A 147 3.20 -1.71 6.17
CA SER A 147 3.24 -1.71 7.64
C SER A 147 4.62 -1.33 8.19
N ASN A 148 5.61 -1.16 7.31
CA ASN A 148 7.04 -1.21 7.62
C ASN A 148 7.36 -2.34 8.60
N PHE A 149 7.01 -3.57 8.23
CA PHE A 149 7.17 -4.80 9.03
C PHE A 149 6.50 -4.73 10.42
N GLY A 150 5.46 -3.89 10.55
CA GLY A 150 4.77 -3.60 11.81
C GLY A 150 5.36 -2.45 12.64
N ILE A 151 6.54 -1.94 12.26
CA ILE A 151 7.27 -0.94 13.04
C ILE A 151 6.53 0.39 13.05
N ARG A 152 5.79 0.74 11.99
CA ARG A 152 5.12 2.05 11.85
C ARG A 152 4.30 2.41 13.09
N LYS A 153 3.36 1.54 13.50
CA LYS A 153 2.49 1.79 14.67
C LYS A 153 3.21 1.62 16.01
N ALA A 154 4.29 0.84 16.03
CA ALA A 154 5.12 0.55 17.19
C ALA A 154 6.02 1.72 17.59
N PHE A 155 6.55 2.40 16.59
CA PHE A 155 7.64 3.35 16.72
C PHE A 155 7.17 4.78 16.47
N LEU A 156 6.47 5.03 15.36
CA LEU A 156 6.16 6.39 14.96
C LEU A 156 5.04 7.00 15.82
N PRO A 157 5.22 8.25 16.28
CA PRO A 157 4.17 9.00 16.94
C PRO A 157 3.01 9.29 15.98
N GLN A 158 1.84 9.60 16.54
CA GLN A 158 0.66 9.95 15.74
C GLN A 158 0.29 11.43 15.91
N GLY A 159 0.33 12.17 14.81
CA GLY A 159 -0.12 13.55 14.75
C GLY A 159 -1.63 13.71 14.52
N ASN A 160 -2.10 14.96 14.50
CA ASN A 160 -3.50 15.30 14.20
C ASN A 160 -3.84 15.16 12.71
N ARG A 161 -2.83 15.25 11.84
CA ARG A 161 -2.98 15.06 10.40
C ARG A 161 -3.43 13.64 10.10
N LYS A 162 -4.38 13.52 9.16
CA LYS A 162 -4.96 12.25 8.73
C LYS A 162 -5.52 12.35 7.33
N TYR A 163 -5.56 11.22 6.65
CA TYR A 163 -6.29 11.09 5.40
C TYR A 163 -7.77 11.45 5.60
N SER A 164 -8.34 12.14 4.61
CA SER A 164 -9.77 12.46 4.56
C SER A 164 -10.22 12.44 3.09
N PRO A 165 -11.21 11.62 2.72
CA PRO A 165 -11.69 11.51 1.34
C PRO A 165 -12.09 12.87 0.78
N LEU A 166 -11.78 13.12 -0.49
CA LEU A 166 -12.00 14.39 -1.21
C LEU A 166 -11.24 15.62 -0.67
N GLN A 167 -10.50 15.50 0.44
CA GLN A 167 -9.73 16.59 1.05
C GLN A 167 -8.22 16.34 0.98
N GLN A 168 -7.82 15.08 0.85
CA GLN A 168 -6.43 14.72 0.60
C GLN A 168 -5.95 15.37 -0.71
N PRO A 169 -4.88 16.19 -0.69
CA PRO A 169 -4.29 16.72 -1.90
C PRO A 169 -3.85 15.60 -2.86
N THR A 170 -4.11 15.78 -4.14
CA THR A 170 -3.56 14.89 -5.18
C THR A 170 -2.09 15.23 -5.44
N ALA A 171 -1.33 14.28 -5.99
CA ALA A 171 0.04 14.54 -6.43
C ALA A 171 0.11 15.74 -7.39
N GLN A 172 -0.83 15.83 -8.35
CA GLN A 172 -0.87 16.94 -9.31
C GLN A 172 -1.12 18.31 -8.64
N GLN A 173 -2.01 18.38 -7.66
CA GLN A 173 -2.26 19.63 -6.94
C GLN A 173 -0.99 20.12 -6.22
N VAL A 174 -0.27 19.21 -5.57
CA VAL A 174 0.97 19.54 -4.87
C VAL A 174 2.07 19.96 -5.87
N LEU A 175 2.26 19.20 -6.94
CA LEU A 175 3.23 19.50 -8.01
C LEU A 175 2.96 20.89 -8.63
N ILE A 176 1.73 21.15 -9.05
CA ILE A 176 1.35 22.44 -9.67
C ILE A 176 1.58 23.59 -8.69
N ASN A 177 1.11 23.46 -7.46
CA ASN A 177 1.23 24.53 -6.46
C ASN A 177 2.70 24.85 -6.14
N LYS A 178 3.56 23.85 -6.01
CA LYS A 178 4.96 24.06 -5.62
C LYS A 178 5.85 24.49 -6.76
N ILE A 179 5.66 23.91 -7.95
CA ILE A 179 6.45 24.26 -9.13
C ILE A 179 6.05 25.64 -9.66
N SER A 180 4.77 26.04 -9.58
CA SER A 180 4.36 27.39 -10.00
C SER A 180 4.92 28.52 -9.12
N ALA A 181 5.31 28.23 -7.88
CA ALA A 181 5.85 29.22 -6.95
C ALA A 181 7.27 29.71 -7.30
N GLY A 182 8.00 28.99 -8.14
CA GLY A 182 9.34 29.39 -8.58
C GLY A 182 10.26 28.20 -8.90
N PRO A 183 11.55 28.47 -9.18
CA PRO A 183 12.57 27.45 -9.43
C PRO A 183 12.62 26.39 -8.33
N ILE A 184 12.68 25.12 -8.72
CA ILE A 184 12.71 23.96 -7.80
C ILE A 184 13.42 22.77 -8.43
N SER A 185 14.14 22.00 -7.60
CA SER A 185 14.71 20.71 -7.98
C SER A 185 13.77 19.57 -7.62
N VAL A 186 13.63 18.58 -8.51
CA VAL A 186 12.70 17.46 -8.34
C VAL A 186 13.47 16.16 -8.20
N PHE A 187 13.19 15.42 -7.14
CA PHE A 187 13.80 14.12 -6.84
C PHE A 187 12.73 13.07 -7.11
N LEU A 188 12.99 12.19 -8.07
CA LEU A 188 12.11 11.10 -8.47
C LEU A 188 12.78 9.79 -8.04
N ILE A 189 12.29 9.24 -6.93
CA ILE A 189 12.79 7.98 -6.37
C ILE A 189 11.75 6.86 -6.40
N GLY A 190 10.52 7.15 -6.83
CA GLY A 190 9.54 6.14 -7.21
C GLY A 190 9.30 6.07 -8.72
N ALA A 191 8.23 5.37 -9.13
CA ALA A 191 7.80 5.38 -10.52
C ALA A 191 7.51 6.81 -11.05
N HIS A 192 7.75 7.03 -12.34
CA HIS A 192 7.78 8.39 -12.91
C HIS A 192 6.40 8.97 -13.27
N THR A 193 5.32 8.22 -13.03
CA THR A 193 3.97 8.50 -13.55
C THR A 193 3.44 9.87 -13.13
N ASN A 194 3.50 10.21 -11.84
CA ASN A 194 3.05 11.51 -11.31
C ASN A 194 3.68 12.67 -12.08
N PHE A 195 5.01 12.64 -12.22
CA PHE A 195 5.76 13.73 -12.80
C PHE A 195 5.63 13.78 -14.33
N ALA A 196 5.60 12.64 -15.02
CA ALA A 196 5.35 12.59 -16.46
C ALA A 196 4.00 13.21 -16.83
N ILE A 197 2.95 12.86 -16.08
CA ILE A 197 1.62 13.45 -16.24
C ILE A 197 1.68 14.97 -16.04
N PHE A 198 2.36 15.41 -14.97
CA PHE A 198 2.53 16.84 -14.70
C PHE A 198 3.20 17.56 -15.87
N LEU A 199 4.30 17.03 -16.41
CA LEU A 199 5.04 17.61 -17.54
C LEU A 199 4.20 17.69 -18.82
N MET A 200 3.35 16.68 -19.05
CA MET A 200 2.48 16.61 -20.23
C MET A 200 1.28 17.55 -20.12
N SER A 201 0.70 17.70 -18.93
CA SER A 201 -0.45 18.58 -18.69
C SER A 201 -0.08 20.03 -18.44
N ASN A 202 1.13 20.31 -17.94
CA ASN A 202 1.58 21.65 -17.54
C ASN A 202 2.92 22.04 -18.20
N PRO A 203 3.04 21.98 -19.55
CA PRO A 203 4.32 22.23 -20.22
C PRO A 203 4.90 23.63 -19.97
N HIS A 204 4.04 24.62 -19.67
CA HIS A 204 4.44 25.99 -19.36
C HIS A 204 5.17 26.13 -18.00
N LEU A 205 5.05 25.14 -17.10
CA LEU A 205 5.73 25.12 -15.81
C LEU A 205 7.10 24.45 -15.85
N LYS A 206 7.48 23.81 -16.97
CA LYS A 206 8.80 23.17 -17.14
C LYS A 206 9.96 24.12 -16.84
N LYS A 207 9.81 25.40 -17.20
CA LYS A 207 10.81 26.45 -16.98
C LYS A 207 11.14 26.72 -15.50
N ASN A 208 10.27 26.29 -14.58
CA ASN A 208 10.48 26.43 -13.14
C ASN A 208 11.19 25.21 -12.53
N ILE A 209 11.53 24.20 -13.34
CA ILE A 209 12.21 22.99 -12.86
C ILE A 209 13.68 23.17 -13.21
N GLU A 210 14.51 23.30 -12.19
CA GLU A 210 15.95 23.54 -12.37
C GLU A 210 16.65 22.26 -12.80
N HIS A 211 16.34 21.16 -12.12
CA HIS A 211 16.99 19.87 -12.32
C HIS A 211 16.07 18.73 -11.88
N ILE A 212 16.18 17.59 -12.56
CA ILE A 212 15.50 16.34 -12.19
C ILE A 212 16.57 15.31 -11.79
N TYR A 213 16.48 14.81 -10.57
CA TYR A 213 17.33 13.73 -10.07
C TYR A 213 16.49 12.45 -10.04
N VAL A 214 16.98 11.39 -10.68
CA VAL A 214 16.25 10.14 -10.84
C VAL A 214 17.02 9.00 -10.19
N MET A 215 16.38 8.28 -9.27
CA MET A 215 16.78 6.91 -8.98
C MET A 215 16.07 6.00 -9.97
N GLY A 216 16.83 5.16 -10.67
CA GLY A 216 16.26 4.09 -11.47
C GLY A 216 17.04 3.78 -12.72
N GLY A 217 16.62 2.71 -13.39
CA GLY A 217 17.27 2.21 -14.58
C GLY A 217 18.59 1.46 -14.34
N GLY A 218 19.12 0.85 -15.39
CA GLY A 218 20.42 0.18 -15.41
C GLY A 218 20.99 0.29 -16.82
N VAL A 219 22.03 1.11 -17.00
CA VAL A 219 22.55 1.46 -18.34
C VAL A 219 23.61 0.46 -18.77
N ARG A 220 24.67 0.34 -17.98
CA ARG A 220 25.77 -0.62 -18.12
C ARG A 220 25.91 -1.47 -16.86
N SER A 221 24.87 -1.48 -16.02
CA SER A 221 24.83 -2.16 -14.74
C SER A 221 25.29 -3.60 -14.85
N LYS A 222 26.14 -3.98 -13.89
CA LYS A 222 26.52 -5.35 -13.62
C LYS A 222 26.14 -5.64 -12.17
N ASN A 223 25.12 -6.45 -11.95
CA ASN A 223 24.74 -6.90 -10.63
C ASN A 223 25.82 -7.86 -10.10
N PRO A 224 26.49 -7.52 -8.99
CA PRO A 224 27.62 -8.28 -8.47
C PRO A 224 27.22 -9.66 -7.91
N THR A 225 25.94 -9.87 -7.53
CA THR A 225 25.46 -11.09 -6.88
C THR A 225 24.53 -11.94 -7.77
N GLY A 226 24.01 -11.37 -8.84
CA GLY A 226 22.83 -11.90 -9.53
C GLY A 226 21.58 -11.88 -8.62
N CYS A 227 20.44 -12.38 -9.10
CA CYS A 227 19.20 -12.41 -8.30
C CYS A 227 18.98 -13.74 -7.55
N CYS A 228 19.90 -14.71 -7.63
CA CYS A 228 19.70 -16.04 -7.06
C CYS A 228 20.98 -16.61 -6.42
N PRO A 229 20.88 -17.27 -5.24
CA PRO A 229 22.03 -17.89 -4.57
C PRO A 229 22.75 -18.91 -5.43
N SER A 230 24.07 -19.00 -5.29
CA SER A 230 24.92 -19.94 -6.04
C SER A 230 24.53 -21.42 -5.90
N ASN A 231 23.75 -21.79 -4.86
CA ASN A 231 23.29 -23.16 -4.59
C ASN A 231 21.81 -23.39 -4.95
N SER A 232 21.16 -22.50 -5.71
CA SER A 232 19.75 -22.64 -6.13
C SER A 232 19.52 -23.90 -6.99
N THR A 233 18.63 -24.78 -6.54
CA THR A 233 18.20 -25.98 -7.27
C THR A 233 16.98 -25.70 -8.15
N SER A 234 17.11 -25.89 -9.46
CA SER A 234 16.06 -26.07 -10.49
C SER A 234 15.05 -24.95 -10.78
N THR A 235 14.75 -24.00 -9.89
CA THR A 235 13.73 -22.94 -10.11
C THR A 235 14.30 -21.58 -10.50
N CYS A 236 15.55 -21.29 -10.12
CA CYS A 236 16.29 -20.13 -10.59
C CYS A 236 17.71 -20.52 -10.98
N GLN A 237 18.18 -20.09 -12.15
CA GLN A 237 19.56 -20.28 -12.57
C GLN A 237 20.41 -19.11 -12.05
N PRO A 238 21.37 -19.36 -11.13
CA PRO A 238 22.34 -18.35 -10.72
C PRO A 238 23.06 -17.80 -11.96
N GLN A 239 23.40 -16.51 -11.96
CA GLN A 239 24.12 -15.78 -13.05
C GLN A 239 23.29 -15.33 -14.27
N GLN A 240 21.99 -15.65 -14.37
CA GLN A 240 21.15 -15.15 -15.50
C GLN A 240 20.41 -13.83 -15.21
N CYS A 241 20.22 -13.50 -13.94
CA CYS A 241 19.52 -12.29 -13.52
C CYS A 241 20.52 -11.21 -13.10
N GLY A 242 20.18 -9.93 -13.31
CA GLY A 242 20.91 -8.81 -12.71
C GLY A 242 21.67 -7.90 -13.68
N ASP A 243 21.83 -8.30 -14.94
CA ASP A 243 22.54 -7.48 -15.92
C ASP A 243 21.63 -7.19 -17.12
N PRO A 244 21.19 -5.93 -17.32
CA PRO A 244 21.40 -4.73 -16.48
C PRO A 244 20.31 -4.43 -15.41
N GLY A 245 19.22 -5.20 -15.32
CA GLY A 245 18.05 -4.90 -14.47
C GLY A 245 18.00 -5.56 -13.08
N ASN A 246 16.98 -5.23 -12.26
CA ASN A 246 16.75 -5.81 -10.92
C ASN A 246 15.38 -6.48 -10.70
N LEU A 247 14.56 -6.69 -11.75
CA LEU A 247 13.28 -7.40 -11.66
C LEU A 247 13.42 -8.90 -11.34
N PHE A 248 13.65 -9.24 -10.08
CA PHE A 248 13.94 -10.61 -9.66
C PHE A 248 12.76 -11.59 -9.84
N THR A 249 11.52 -11.11 -9.86
CA THR A 249 10.31 -11.95 -10.06
C THR A 249 10.04 -12.27 -11.54
N ASP A 250 10.62 -11.48 -12.45
CA ASP A 250 10.26 -11.44 -13.88
C ASP A 250 11.46 -11.47 -14.84
N TYR A 251 12.64 -11.82 -14.33
CA TYR A 251 13.88 -11.83 -15.11
C TYR A 251 13.81 -12.73 -16.36
N THR A 252 12.94 -13.75 -16.36
CA THR A 252 12.77 -14.68 -17.49
C THR A 252 12.14 -14.02 -18.71
N SER A 253 11.35 -12.96 -18.49
CA SER A 253 10.68 -12.20 -19.55
C SER A 253 11.45 -10.91 -19.84
N ASN A 254 11.90 -10.22 -18.79
CA ASN A 254 12.58 -8.93 -18.87
C ASN A 254 13.74 -8.81 -17.87
N PRO A 255 14.95 -9.19 -18.26
CA PRO A 255 16.14 -9.08 -17.40
C PRO A 255 16.79 -7.68 -17.41
N TYR A 256 16.23 -6.71 -18.14
CA TYR A 256 16.88 -5.42 -18.41
C TYR A 256 16.36 -4.25 -17.58
N ALA A 257 15.15 -4.40 -17.04
CA ALA A 257 14.46 -3.29 -16.41
C ALA A 257 14.75 -3.17 -14.92
N GLU A 258 14.60 -1.96 -14.42
CA GLU A 258 14.66 -1.62 -13.01
C GLU A 258 13.23 -1.26 -12.54
N PHE A 259 12.86 -1.58 -11.29
CA PHE A 259 11.49 -1.42 -10.76
C PHE A 259 10.86 -0.03 -10.99
N ASN A 260 11.54 1.07 -10.67
CA ASN A 260 11.02 2.44 -10.82
C ASN A 260 10.78 2.83 -12.29
N VAL A 261 11.63 2.36 -13.20
CA VAL A 261 11.44 2.58 -14.64
C VAL A 261 10.40 1.60 -15.23
N PHE A 262 10.39 0.35 -14.78
CA PHE A 262 9.46 -0.70 -15.22
C PHE A 262 8.03 -0.42 -14.78
N GLY A 263 7.85 0.21 -13.62
CA GLY A 263 6.52 0.60 -13.11
C GLY A 263 5.74 1.42 -14.14
N ASP A 264 6.41 2.29 -14.90
CA ASP A 264 5.82 3.03 -16.02
C ASP A 264 6.88 3.47 -17.05
N PRO A 265 7.25 2.60 -18.02
CA PRO A 265 8.32 2.87 -18.98
C PRO A 265 8.05 4.10 -19.84
N PHE A 266 6.79 4.34 -20.18
CA PHE A 266 6.40 5.51 -20.97
C PHE A 266 6.53 6.80 -20.17
N ALA A 267 6.15 6.80 -18.89
CA ALA A 267 6.37 7.95 -18.02
C ALA A 267 7.87 8.24 -17.84
N ALA A 268 8.69 7.23 -17.59
CA ALA A 268 10.15 7.40 -17.47
C ALA A 268 10.75 7.97 -18.76
N TYR A 269 10.33 7.46 -19.93
CA TYR A 269 10.70 8.05 -21.23
C TYR A 269 10.33 9.53 -21.30
N LYS A 270 9.12 9.92 -20.91
CA LYS A 270 8.67 11.33 -20.95
C LYS A 270 9.45 12.24 -20.02
N VAL A 271 9.87 11.76 -18.86
CA VAL A 271 10.69 12.54 -17.91
C VAL A 271 12.11 12.71 -18.45
N ILE A 272 12.76 11.63 -18.87
CA ILE A 272 14.14 11.66 -19.38
C ILE A 272 14.23 12.49 -20.66
N HIS A 273 13.20 12.43 -21.53
CA HIS A 273 13.09 13.24 -22.75
C HIS A 273 12.43 14.61 -22.56
N SER A 274 12.35 15.11 -21.33
CA SER A 274 11.58 16.34 -21.02
C SER A 274 12.21 17.63 -21.55
N GLY A 275 13.53 17.61 -21.82
CA GLY A 275 14.36 18.78 -22.16
C GLY A 275 14.91 19.52 -20.93
N ILE A 276 14.57 19.08 -19.72
CA ILE A 276 15.09 19.61 -18.45
C ILE A 276 16.40 18.87 -18.11
N PRO A 277 17.39 19.51 -17.46
CA PRO A 277 18.58 18.80 -16.98
C PRO A 277 18.21 17.59 -16.10
N VAL A 278 18.72 16.42 -16.47
CA VAL A 278 18.51 15.16 -15.74
C VAL A 278 19.85 14.63 -15.22
N THR A 279 19.85 14.21 -13.96
CA THR A 279 20.89 13.32 -13.41
C THR A 279 20.26 11.98 -13.07
N LEU A 280 20.80 10.92 -13.65
CA LEU A 280 20.41 9.54 -13.40
C LEU A 280 21.36 8.91 -12.38
N VAL A 281 20.80 8.29 -11.35
CA VAL A 281 21.49 7.40 -10.41
C VAL A 281 20.94 5.99 -10.63
N PRO A 282 21.51 5.26 -11.61
CA PRO A 282 21.03 3.93 -11.97
C PRO A 282 21.66 2.85 -11.10
N LEU A 283 21.24 1.60 -11.35
CA LEU A 283 21.81 0.39 -10.78
C LEU A 283 23.32 0.30 -10.97
N ASP A 284 23.88 0.87 -12.02
CA ASP A 284 25.34 0.97 -12.23
C ASP A 284 26.06 1.54 -11.00
N ALA A 285 25.50 2.61 -10.41
CA ALA A 285 26.08 3.25 -9.25
C ALA A 285 25.64 2.57 -7.96
N THR A 286 24.36 2.27 -7.80
CA THR A 286 23.82 1.75 -6.52
C THR A 286 24.36 0.34 -6.24
N ASN A 287 24.61 -0.48 -7.27
CA ASN A 287 25.23 -1.80 -7.12
C ASN A 287 26.66 -1.74 -6.57
N THR A 288 27.28 -0.56 -6.52
CA THR A 288 28.62 -0.35 -5.95
C THR A 288 28.61 0.12 -4.50
N ILE A 289 27.43 0.28 -3.89
CA ILE A 289 27.22 0.68 -2.48
C ILE A 289 26.26 -0.29 -1.76
N PRO A 290 26.61 -1.59 -1.65
CA PRO A 290 25.83 -2.56 -0.88
C PRO A 290 25.86 -2.22 0.60
N ILE A 291 24.76 -2.49 1.32
CA ILE A 291 24.72 -2.46 2.78
C ILE A 291 25.64 -3.58 3.30
N SER A 292 26.91 -3.27 3.54
CA SER A 292 27.86 -4.25 4.07
C SER A 292 27.55 -4.57 5.53
N GLN A 293 28.10 -5.69 6.02
CA GLN A 293 28.01 -6.03 7.43
C GLN A 293 28.67 -4.95 8.30
N GLU A 294 29.82 -4.41 7.88
CA GLU A 294 30.52 -3.34 8.60
C GLU A 294 29.68 -2.06 8.67
N PHE A 295 29.00 -1.68 7.57
CA PHE A 295 28.07 -0.55 7.60
C PHE A 295 26.90 -0.82 8.55
N PHE A 296 26.30 -2.01 8.48
CA PHE A 296 25.16 -2.38 9.31
C PHE A 296 25.52 -2.34 10.80
N ASP A 297 26.66 -2.93 11.18
CA ASP A 297 27.16 -2.95 12.56
C ASP A 297 27.51 -1.52 13.05
N THR A 298 28.08 -0.70 12.17
CA THR A 298 28.37 0.72 12.49
C THR A 298 27.08 1.51 12.67
N PHE A 299 26.07 1.27 11.83
CA PHE A 299 24.77 1.91 11.96
C PHE A 299 24.06 1.44 13.24
N GLU A 300 24.17 0.16 13.62
CA GLU A 300 23.63 -0.35 14.89
C GLU A 300 24.17 0.46 16.08
N GLN A 301 25.45 0.84 16.03
CA GLN A 301 26.10 1.64 17.07
C GLN A 301 25.83 3.16 16.94
N SER A 302 25.27 3.63 15.82
CA SER A 302 25.12 5.04 15.47
C SER A 302 23.65 5.43 15.30
N GLN A 303 22.90 5.39 16.40
CA GLN A 303 21.46 5.69 16.47
C GLN A 303 21.12 6.75 17.52
N GLY A 304 21.84 7.87 17.49
CA GLY A 304 21.73 8.97 18.46
C GLY A 304 20.43 9.79 18.33
N THR A 305 19.66 9.60 17.26
CA THR A 305 18.42 10.33 16.97
C THR A 305 17.26 9.37 16.67
N TYR A 306 16.02 9.85 16.76
CA TYR A 306 14.83 9.01 16.54
C TYR A 306 14.70 8.55 15.09
N GLU A 307 15.01 9.42 14.14
CA GLU A 307 15.06 9.09 12.72
C GLU A 307 16.13 8.06 12.39
N ALA A 308 17.32 8.11 13.03
CA ALA A 308 18.36 7.10 12.86
C ALA A 308 17.89 5.73 13.41
N GLN A 309 17.23 5.72 14.57
CA GLN A 309 16.63 4.51 15.16
C GLN A 309 15.55 3.90 14.25
N TYR A 310 14.66 4.73 13.69
CA TYR A 310 13.62 4.27 12.78
C TYR A 310 14.22 3.67 11.50
N CYS A 311 15.19 4.36 10.88
CA CYS A 311 15.90 3.86 9.71
C CYS A 311 16.58 2.52 10.01
N PHE A 312 17.34 2.42 11.10
CA PHE A 312 18.03 1.19 11.46
C PHE A 312 17.05 0.05 11.78
N GLN A 313 15.97 0.31 12.53
CA GLN A 313 14.98 -0.72 12.85
C GLN A 313 14.29 -1.24 11.57
N SER A 314 13.98 -0.36 10.62
CA SER A 314 13.45 -0.75 9.31
C SER A 314 14.45 -1.60 8.52
N LEU A 315 15.71 -1.15 8.43
CA LEU A 315 16.80 -1.89 7.77
C LEU A 315 17.03 -3.26 8.39
N LYS A 316 16.99 -3.33 9.72
CA LYS A 316 17.13 -4.56 10.47
C LYS A 316 16.00 -5.54 10.21
N MET A 317 14.75 -5.06 10.08
CA MET A 317 13.65 -5.94 9.68
C MET A 317 13.79 -6.44 8.25
N ALA A 318 14.22 -5.59 7.32
CA ALA A 318 14.55 -6.03 5.96
C ALA A 318 15.64 -7.11 5.98
N ARG A 319 16.72 -6.92 6.77
CA ARG A 319 17.80 -7.90 6.96
C ARG A 319 17.33 -9.21 7.59
N ASP A 320 16.55 -9.12 8.67
CA ASP A 320 16.08 -10.27 9.46
C ASP A 320 14.97 -11.05 8.72
N THR A 321 14.44 -10.51 7.63
CA THR A 321 13.39 -11.13 6.81
C THR A 321 13.80 -11.33 5.36
N TRP A 322 15.07 -11.08 5.05
CA TRP A 322 15.63 -11.30 3.72
C TRP A 322 15.46 -12.78 3.32
N PHE A 323 15.21 -13.01 2.04
CA PHE A 323 14.81 -14.34 1.56
C PHE A 323 15.98 -15.36 1.55
N ASP A 324 17.22 -14.90 1.71
CA ASP A 324 18.43 -15.71 1.79
C ASP A 324 19.50 -15.07 2.71
N ASP A 325 20.66 -15.73 2.82
CA ASP A 325 21.81 -15.26 3.61
C ASP A 325 22.68 -14.21 2.89
N GLN A 326 22.23 -13.67 1.75
CA GLN A 326 22.99 -12.73 0.91
C GLN A 326 22.56 -11.27 1.11
N PHE A 327 21.85 -10.93 2.18
CA PHE A 327 21.41 -9.54 2.44
C PHE A 327 22.54 -8.52 2.28
N TYR A 328 23.69 -8.76 2.92
CA TYR A 328 24.83 -7.82 2.92
C TYR A 328 25.51 -7.63 1.56
N THR A 329 25.15 -8.45 0.56
CA THR A 329 25.70 -8.37 -0.79
C THR A 329 24.63 -8.01 -1.83
N SER A 330 23.34 -8.05 -1.47
CA SER A 330 22.20 -7.89 -2.41
C SER A 330 21.21 -6.78 -2.07
N TYR A 331 21.31 -6.14 -0.89
CA TYR A 331 20.58 -4.91 -0.55
C TYR A 331 21.52 -3.71 -0.64
N PHE A 332 21.10 -2.64 -1.30
CA PHE A 332 21.97 -1.50 -1.63
C PHE A 332 21.40 -0.18 -1.12
N MET A 333 22.26 0.86 -0.99
CA MET A 333 21.76 2.22 -0.84
C MET A 333 21.26 2.74 -2.20
N TRP A 334 19.97 2.62 -2.43
CA TRP A 334 19.30 3.16 -3.62
C TRP A 334 18.95 4.64 -3.40
N ASP A 335 17.77 4.93 -2.88
CA ASP A 335 17.19 6.28 -2.87
C ASP A 335 17.93 7.31 -2.00
N SER A 336 18.47 6.85 -0.87
CA SER A 336 19.29 7.70 0.00
C SER A 336 20.57 8.13 -0.71
N PHE A 337 21.22 7.23 -1.46
CA PHE A 337 22.40 7.55 -2.26
C PHE A 337 22.06 8.54 -3.37
N THR A 338 20.92 8.36 -4.05
CA THR A 338 20.41 9.34 -5.02
C THR A 338 20.24 10.72 -4.39
N SER A 339 19.66 10.78 -3.19
CA SER A 339 19.51 12.03 -2.44
C SER A 339 20.85 12.67 -2.10
N GLY A 340 21.85 11.88 -1.70
CA GLY A 340 23.22 12.34 -1.46
C GLY A 340 23.88 12.91 -2.71
N VAL A 341 23.80 12.19 -3.83
CA VAL A 341 24.34 12.64 -5.13
C VAL A 341 23.70 13.95 -5.55
N ALA A 342 22.38 14.05 -5.47
CA ALA A 342 21.64 15.25 -5.83
C ALA A 342 22.02 16.46 -4.96
N VAL A 343 22.02 16.30 -3.64
CA VAL A 343 22.39 17.35 -2.68
C VAL A 343 23.83 17.83 -2.90
N SER A 344 24.76 16.92 -3.19
CA SER A 344 26.15 17.27 -3.51
C SER A 344 26.24 18.13 -4.79
N ILE A 345 25.52 17.77 -5.86
CA ILE A 345 25.47 18.59 -7.09
C ILE A 345 24.88 19.96 -6.81
N MET A 346 23.73 19.99 -6.13
CA MET A 346 23.04 21.23 -5.76
C MET A 346 23.98 22.14 -4.97
N LYS A 347 24.74 21.58 -4.01
CA LYS A 347 25.71 22.30 -3.17
C LYS A 347 26.78 23.03 -3.97
N TYR A 348 27.38 22.35 -4.96
CA TYR A 348 28.57 22.86 -5.64
C TYR A 348 28.30 23.54 -6.97
N GLY A 349 27.10 23.39 -7.57
CA GLY A 349 26.43 24.29 -8.54
C GLY A 349 27.15 24.77 -9.83
N HIS A 350 28.47 24.66 -9.93
CA HIS A 350 29.31 25.37 -10.89
C HIS A 350 30.54 24.59 -11.38
N ASN A 351 30.71 23.32 -10.99
CA ASN A 351 31.79 22.50 -11.55
C ASN A 351 31.38 21.97 -12.92
N ASN A 352 31.92 22.58 -13.98
CA ASN A 352 31.63 22.30 -15.40
C ASN A 352 31.79 20.82 -15.84
N ASN A 353 32.33 19.96 -14.99
CA ASN A 353 32.60 18.54 -15.29
C ASN A 353 31.62 17.57 -14.61
N GLY A 354 30.59 18.06 -13.92
CA GLY A 354 29.64 17.19 -13.21
C GLY A 354 30.27 16.47 -12.01
N GLU A 355 31.21 17.11 -11.32
CA GLU A 355 31.85 16.53 -10.13
C GLU A 355 30.84 16.31 -9.00
N ASN A 356 31.03 15.22 -8.27
CA ASN A 356 30.17 14.84 -7.14
C ASN A 356 31.04 14.33 -5.99
N GLU A 357 30.68 14.59 -4.74
CA GLU A 357 31.46 14.10 -3.59
C GLU A 357 31.40 12.58 -3.43
N PHE A 358 30.27 11.98 -3.77
CA PHE A 358 29.93 10.60 -3.44
C PHE A 358 29.95 9.66 -4.65
N ALA A 359 29.85 10.18 -5.87
CA ALA A 359 29.77 9.39 -7.08
C ALA A 359 30.80 9.82 -8.14
N VAL A 360 31.17 8.87 -9.00
CA VAL A 360 31.82 9.15 -10.28
C VAL A 360 30.71 9.38 -11.30
N MET A 361 30.81 10.49 -12.04
CA MET A 361 29.78 10.93 -12.98
C MET A 361 30.30 10.89 -14.41
N GLU A 362 29.44 10.53 -15.35
CA GLU A 362 29.72 10.47 -16.78
C GLU A 362 28.51 10.96 -17.57
N TYR A 363 28.72 11.74 -18.63
CA TYR A 363 27.63 12.04 -19.55
C TYR A 363 27.45 10.88 -20.54
N MET A 364 26.24 10.33 -20.61
CA MET A 364 25.87 9.25 -21.53
C MET A 364 24.69 9.65 -22.40
N ASN A 365 24.61 9.07 -23.60
CA ASN A 365 23.46 9.21 -24.48
C ASN A 365 22.55 8.00 -24.28
N ILE A 366 21.39 8.22 -23.65
CA ILE A 366 20.49 7.14 -23.25
C ILE A 366 19.07 7.34 -23.77
N THR A 367 18.29 6.27 -23.76
CA THR A 367 16.84 6.30 -23.97
C THR A 367 16.14 5.28 -23.07
N VAL A 368 14.82 5.34 -22.98
CA VAL A 368 14.02 4.32 -22.29
C VAL A 368 13.23 3.53 -23.31
N VAL A 369 13.42 2.22 -23.34
CA VAL A 369 12.66 1.32 -24.20
C VAL A 369 11.25 1.17 -23.64
N THR A 370 10.24 1.59 -24.39
CA THR A 370 8.83 1.54 -23.94
C THR A 370 8.02 0.45 -24.62
N SER A 371 8.58 -0.24 -25.62
CA SER A 371 7.94 -1.33 -26.35
C SER A 371 8.99 -2.14 -27.12
N ASN A 372 8.64 -3.33 -27.57
CA ASN A 372 9.55 -4.31 -28.15
C ASN A 372 9.33 -4.49 -29.65
N GLN A 373 10.43 -4.69 -30.38
CA GLN A 373 10.39 -4.95 -31.82
C GLN A 373 9.69 -6.27 -32.18
N PRO A 374 9.11 -6.40 -33.39
CA PRO A 374 9.09 -5.43 -34.48
C PRO A 374 8.10 -4.28 -34.25
N TYR A 375 8.55 -3.04 -34.42
CA TYR A 375 7.71 -1.86 -34.27
C TYR A 375 6.67 -1.75 -35.39
N GLY A 376 5.45 -1.37 -35.04
CA GLY A 376 4.36 -1.13 -36.01
C GLY A 376 3.58 -2.37 -36.41
N ILE A 377 4.01 -3.57 -36.00
CA ILE A 377 3.22 -4.79 -36.12
C ILE A 377 2.33 -4.89 -34.88
N SER A 378 1.02 -4.75 -35.08
CA SER A 378 0.06 -4.86 -34.00
C SER A 378 -0.25 -6.33 -33.69
N ASP A 379 0.03 -6.74 -32.47
CA ASP A 379 -0.45 -7.99 -31.86
C ASP A 379 -1.72 -7.80 -31.02
N GLY A 380 -2.20 -6.55 -30.90
CA GLY A 380 -3.37 -6.18 -30.11
C GLY A 380 -3.11 -6.02 -28.61
N LEU A 381 -1.85 -6.11 -28.15
CA LEU A 381 -1.51 -6.13 -26.72
C LEU A 381 -1.00 -4.79 -26.17
N ASN A 382 -0.80 -3.79 -27.03
CA ASN A 382 -0.36 -2.43 -26.67
C ASN A 382 -1.54 -1.44 -26.61
N PRO A 383 -2.04 -1.08 -25.40
CA PRO A 383 -3.18 -0.19 -25.22
C PRO A 383 -3.01 1.23 -25.79
N PHE A 384 -1.79 1.68 -26.06
CA PHE A 384 -1.58 2.96 -26.73
C PHE A 384 -2.04 2.96 -28.20
N PHE A 385 -2.17 1.78 -28.81
CA PHE A 385 -2.49 1.63 -30.23
C PHE A 385 -3.73 0.75 -30.47
N ASN A 386 -3.93 -0.29 -29.66
CA ASN A 386 -4.94 -1.32 -29.91
C ASN A 386 -6.36 -0.75 -29.92
N GLY A 387 -7.14 -1.07 -30.96
CA GLY A 387 -8.54 -0.65 -31.09
C GLY A 387 -8.77 0.86 -31.31
N LEU A 388 -7.70 1.68 -31.38
CA LEU A 388 -7.81 3.14 -31.46
C LEU A 388 -7.66 3.66 -32.90
N LYS A 389 -8.56 4.56 -33.30
CA LYS A 389 -8.45 5.28 -34.59
C LYS A 389 -7.17 6.12 -34.63
N VAL A 390 -6.93 6.88 -33.57
CA VAL A 390 -5.74 7.70 -33.34
C VAL A 390 -5.04 7.14 -32.10
N PRO A 391 -3.75 6.75 -32.18
CA PRO A 391 -3.01 6.27 -31.02
C PRO A 391 -3.06 7.26 -29.87
N LYS A 392 -3.14 6.74 -28.64
CA LYS A 392 -3.14 7.52 -27.40
C LYS A 392 -1.92 8.44 -27.40
N PHE A 393 -2.09 9.69 -26.95
CA PHE A 393 -1.04 10.72 -26.93
C PHE A 393 -0.46 11.07 -28.31
N HIS A 394 -1.20 10.78 -29.39
CA HIS A 394 -0.78 11.01 -30.77
C HIS A 394 0.55 10.31 -31.14
N LEU A 395 0.80 9.14 -30.54
CA LEU A 395 2.02 8.37 -30.81
C LEU A 395 2.08 7.91 -32.28
N LYS A 396 3.29 7.91 -32.83
CA LYS A 396 3.55 7.54 -34.23
C LYS A 396 3.38 6.03 -34.43
N LYS A 397 2.47 5.62 -35.32
CA LYS A 397 2.38 4.22 -35.79
C LYS A 397 3.68 3.83 -36.52
N GLY A 398 4.23 2.66 -36.19
CA GLY A 398 5.55 2.25 -36.68
C GLY A 398 6.73 2.94 -36.00
N GLY A 399 6.49 3.74 -34.96
CA GLY A 399 7.53 4.35 -34.13
C GLY A 399 7.98 3.44 -32.98
N VAL A 400 8.97 3.90 -32.22
CA VAL A 400 9.62 3.16 -31.11
C VAL A 400 8.68 2.77 -29.96
N HIS A 401 7.50 3.37 -29.89
CA HIS A 401 6.48 3.05 -28.88
C HIS A 401 5.42 2.05 -29.38
N SER A 402 5.42 1.70 -30.67
CA SER A 402 4.36 0.91 -31.33
C SER A 402 4.66 -0.58 -31.46
N GLY A 403 5.52 -1.11 -30.60
CA GLY A 403 5.84 -2.53 -30.52
C GLY A 403 4.95 -3.28 -29.52
N HIS A 404 5.29 -4.55 -29.29
CA HIS A 404 4.73 -5.36 -28.21
C HIS A 404 5.10 -4.75 -26.86
N VAL A 405 4.16 -4.70 -25.92
CA VAL A 405 4.42 -4.33 -24.53
C VAL A 405 4.12 -5.53 -23.67
N GLN A 406 5.01 -5.81 -22.73
CA GLN A 406 4.90 -7.00 -21.89
C GLN A 406 3.53 -7.04 -21.19
N THR A 407 2.83 -8.17 -21.26
CA THR A 407 1.46 -8.32 -20.71
C THR A 407 1.39 -8.89 -19.31
N GLY A 408 2.45 -9.56 -18.86
CA GLY A 408 2.59 -10.11 -17.52
C GLY A 408 3.93 -10.85 -17.36
N LEU A 409 4.10 -11.51 -16.22
CA LEU A 409 5.40 -12.09 -15.83
C LEU A 409 5.88 -13.24 -16.71
N ARG A 410 4.95 -13.94 -17.35
CA ARG A 410 5.25 -15.12 -18.17
C ARG A 410 4.75 -14.92 -19.59
N ASP A 411 4.87 -13.69 -20.09
CA ASP A 411 4.42 -13.33 -21.42
C ASP A 411 5.11 -14.24 -22.47
N PRO A 412 4.36 -15.06 -23.22
CA PRO A 412 4.94 -15.98 -24.21
C PRO A 412 5.74 -15.26 -25.29
N PHE A 413 5.43 -13.99 -25.59
CA PHE A 413 6.24 -13.20 -26.50
C PHE A 413 7.63 -12.96 -25.92
N CYS A 414 7.73 -12.63 -24.63
CA CYS A 414 8.98 -12.26 -23.98
C CYS A 414 9.89 -13.46 -23.71
N ILE A 415 9.34 -14.66 -23.57
CA ILE A 415 10.09 -15.87 -23.23
C ILE A 415 10.84 -16.43 -24.46
N VAL A 416 12.12 -16.73 -24.28
CA VAL A 416 12.97 -17.42 -25.26
C VAL A 416 13.47 -18.73 -24.66
N LYS A 417 13.25 -19.86 -25.33
CA LYS A 417 13.72 -21.17 -24.84
C LYS A 417 15.24 -21.18 -24.67
N ASN A 418 15.71 -21.61 -23.50
CA ASN A 418 17.13 -21.73 -23.14
C ASN A 418 17.95 -20.43 -23.32
N SER A 419 17.31 -19.26 -23.20
CA SER A 419 17.97 -17.96 -23.31
C SER A 419 17.34 -16.94 -22.35
N LYS A 420 17.96 -15.75 -22.25
CA LYS A 420 17.42 -14.59 -21.54
C LYS A 420 16.13 -14.11 -22.21
N GLY A 421 15.22 -13.56 -21.40
CA GLY A 421 14.01 -12.91 -21.89
C GLY A 421 14.34 -11.81 -22.90
N LYS A 422 13.48 -11.64 -23.91
CA LYS A 422 13.71 -10.68 -25.01
C LYS A 422 12.99 -9.34 -24.81
N CYS A 423 12.07 -9.26 -23.85
CA CYS A 423 11.39 -8.00 -23.57
C CYS A 423 12.32 -7.04 -22.83
N LYS A 424 12.15 -5.75 -23.13
CA LYS A 424 13.00 -4.65 -22.70
C LYS A 424 12.16 -3.47 -22.21
N ASP A 425 10.87 -3.65 -21.90
CA ASP A 425 10.04 -2.61 -21.30
C ASP A 425 10.77 -2.01 -20.09
N GLY A 426 11.02 -0.70 -20.08
CA GLY A 426 11.73 -0.01 -19.00
C GLY A 426 13.26 -0.15 -19.03
N TYR A 427 13.85 -0.76 -20.05
CA TYR A 427 15.30 -0.78 -20.21
C TYR A 427 15.83 0.63 -20.53
N THR A 428 16.82 1.07 -19.77
CA THR A 428 17.54 2.33 -19.97
C THR A 428 18.74 2.08 -20.90
N GLU A 429 18.48 2.12 -22.20
CA GLU A 429 19.44 1.72 -23.22
C GLU A 429 20.37 2.87 -23.61
N GLU A 430 21.68 2.61 -23.62
CA GLU A 430 22.64 3.52 -24.24
C GLU A 430 22.52 3.43 -25.77
N THR A 431 22.30 4.57 -26.43
CA THR A 431 22.12 4.63 -27.89
C THR A 431 22.67 5.93 -28.45
N THR A 432 23.10 5.88 -29.71
CA THR A 432 23.57 7.04 -30.49
C THR A 432 22.53 7.52 -31.50
N GLY A 433 21.34 6.92 -31.52
CA GLY A 433 20.27 7.28 -32.43
C GLY A 433 19.64 8.64 -32.12
N PRO A 434 18.81 9.18 -33.03
CA PRO A 434 18.09 10.44 -32.83
C PRO A 434 17.14 10.44 -31.62
N GLU A 435 16.78 9.27 -31.12
CA GLU A 435 15.98 9.03 -29.92
C GLU A 435 16.78 8.99 -28.62
N SER A 436 18.08 9.32 -28.64
CA SER A 436 18.92 9.44 -27.44
C SER A 436 18.86 10.84 -26.83
N VAL A 437 19.04 10.92 -25.52
CA VAL A 437 19.27 12.18 -24.79
C VAL A 437 20.53 12.09 -23.96
N ARG A 438 21.27 13.21 -23.92
CA ARG A 438 22.49 13.31 -23.13
C ARG A 438 22.15 13.60 -21.67
N VAL A 439 22.44 12.65 -20.80
CA VAL A 439 22.12 12.67 -19.36
C VAL A 439 23.39 12.54 -18.54
N LEU A 440 23.46 13.21 -17.39
CA LEU A 440 24.55 13.00 -16.44
C LEU A 440 24.25 11.75 -15.60
N VAL A 441 25.09 10.73 -15.69
CA VAL A 441 24.86 9.41 -15.08
C VAL A 441 25.90 9.16 -13.99
N ALA A 442 25.46 8.76 -12.80
CA ALA A 442 26.35 8.20 -11.79
C ALA A 442 26.77 6.78 -12.22
N THR A 443 28.06 6.49 -12.25
CA THR A 443 28.60 5.19 -12.72
C THR A 443 29.13 4.30 -11.61
N ARG A 444 29.50 4.88 -10.48
CA ARG A 444 29.88 4.17 -9.24
C ARG A 444 29.93 5.11 -8.05
N ALA A 445 29.70 4.58 -6.86
CA ALA A 445 30.00 5.22 -5.60
C ALA A 445 31.51 5.33 -5.39
N LYS A 446 31.96 6.45 -4.81
CA LYS A 446 33.35 6.72 -4.48
C LYS A 446 33.74 5.97 -3.19
N PRO A 447 34.96 5.41 -3.14
CA PRO A 447 35.47 4.85 -1.89
C PRO A 447 35.60 5.96 -0.85
N ASN A 448 35.52 5.58 0.43
CA ASN A 448 35.81 6.50 1.51
C ASN A 448 37.24 7.03 1.39
N ARG A 449 37.42 8.35 1.57
CA ARG A 449 38.74 8.99 1.52
C ARG A 449 39.67 8.49 2.63
N ASP A 450 39.11 8.10 3.76
CA ASP A 450 39.84 7.42 4.82
C ASP A 450 39.83 5.90 4.60
N GLY A 451 40.92 5.38 4.03
CA GLY A 451 41.08 3.94 3.78
C GLY A 451 41.17 3.09 5.05
N LYS A 452 41.18 3.68 6.25
CA LYS A 452 41.11 2.96 7.54
C LYS A 452 39.71 2.94 8.14
N SER A 453 38.77 3.70 7.58
CA SER A 453 37.39 3.73 8.06
C SER A 453 36.72 2.36 7.84
N PRO A 454 35.90 1.86 8.79
CA PRO A 454 35.08 0.67 8.59
C PRO A 454 33.99 0.88 7.53
N LEU A 455 33.63 2.15 7.27
CA LEU A 455 32.74 2.54 6.20
C LEU A 455 33.53 2.71 4.90
N ASP A 456 33.33 1.83 3.93
CA ASP A 456 34.14 1.74 2.71
C ASP A 456 33.68 2.69 1.57
N ARG A 457 32.55 3.38 1.74
CA ARG A 457 32.04 4.42 0.85
C ARG A 457 31.95 5.77 1.54
N GLU A 458 32.29 6.82 0.80
CA GLU A 458 32.23 8.20 1.32
C GLU A 458 30.80 8.57 1.75
N PHE A 459 29.79 8.10 0.98
CA PHE A 459 28.40 8.39 1.29
C PHE A 459 27.93 7.76 2.61
N PHE A 460 28.41 6.57 3.00
CA PHE A 460 28.02 5.95 4.27
C PHE A 460 28.33 6.83 5.46
N ARG A 461 29.52 7.46 5.45
CA ARG A 461 29.91 8.41 6.48
C ARG A 461 28.96 9.61 6.48
N SER A 462 28.75 10.24 5.33
CA SER A 462 27.84 11.39 5.21
C SER A 462 26.42 11.06 5.68
N PHE A 463 25.90 9.89 5.30
CA PHE A 463 24.57 9.42 5.67
C PHE A 463 24.42 9.27 7.19
N LEU A 464 25.36 8.57 7.84
CA LEU A 464 25.34 8.39 9.28
C LEU A 464 25.55 9.72 10.03
N ASP A 465 26.45 10.58 9.56
CA ASP A 465 26.71 11.90 10.15
C ASP A 465 25.46 12.80 10.08
N VAL A 466 24.76 12.81 8.94
CA VAL A 466 23.53 13.59 8.75
C VAL A 466 22.39 13.08 9.62
N LEU A 467 22.14 11.77 9.63
CA LEU A 467 21.05 11.20 10.44
C LEU A 467 21.29 11.37 11.94
N ASN A 468 22.54 11.26 12.40
CA ASN A 468 22.88 11.38 13.81
C ASN A 468 23.13 12.82 14.28
N ASN A 469 23.11 13.81 13.40
CA ASN A 469 23.30 15.19 13.77
C ASN A 469 22.21 15.63 14.78
N PRO A 470 22.51 16.26 15.92
CA PRO A 470 21.46 16.70 16.85
C PRO A 470 20.61 17.85 16.29
N LEU A 471 21.11 18.60 15.29
CA LEU A 471 20.32 19.61 14.59
C LEU A 471 19.24 18.92 13.75
N GLN A 472 18.08 19.56 13.62
CA GLN A 472 16.96 19.04 12.82
C GLN A 472 16.44 17.67 13.27
N THR A 473 16.76 17.19 14.48
CA THR A 473 16.30 15.88 14.96
C THR A 473 14.80 15.85 15.23
N GLY A 474 14.21 14.66 15.15
CA GLY A 474 12.80 14.44 15.47
C GLY A 474 12.43 15.00 16.83
N ARG A 475 11.34 15.78 16.87
CA ARG A 475 10.88 16.45 18.11
C ARG A 475 9.93 15.59 18.92
N PHE A 476 9.21 14.68 18.27
CA PHE A 476 8.19 13.85 18.91
C PHE A 476 8.62 12.39 18.85
N ASN A 477 8.68 11.73 20.01
CA ASN A 477 8.87 10.28 20.10
C ASN A 477 7.66 9.66 20.80
N PHE A 478 7.24 8.47 20.36
CA PHE A 478 6.14 7.73 20.96
C PHE A 478 6.31 7.54 22.48
N THR A 479 7.52 7.21 22.94
CA THR A 479 7.86 6.98 24.35
C THR A 479 7.82 8.26 25.18
N THR A 480 8.21 9.40 24.60
CA THR A 480 8.11 10.71 25.29
C THR A 480 6.68 11.26 25.26
N GLN A 481 5.93 10.97 24.20
CA GLN A 481 4.50 11.31 24.09
C GLN A 481 3.67 10.53 25.13
N PHE A 482 4.09 9.31 25.45
CA PHE A 482 3.36 8.35 26.28
C PHE A 482 4.23 7.77 27.41
N PRO A 483 4.56 8.56 28.44
CA PRO A 483 5.46 8.14 29.53
C PRO A 483 4.92 6.97 30.37
N TYR A 484 3.61 6.72 30.35
CA TYR A 484 2.96 5.61 31.05
C TYR A 484 2.47 4.52 30.09
N TYR A 485 2.99 4.48 28.87
CA TYR A 485 2.70 3.43 27.90
C TYR A 485 2.97 2.04 28.49
N LYS A 486 2.02 1.12 28.28
CA LYS A 486 2.15 -0.31 28.58
C LYS A 486 1.49 -1.12 27.49
N GLN A 487 2.14 -2.21 27.09
CA GLN A 487 1.52 -3.24 26.26
C GLN A 487 0.54 -4.04 27.12
N VAL A 488 -0.75 -3.77 26.97
CA VAL A 488 -1.82 -4.43 27.71
C VAL A 488 -2.73 -5.14 26.71
N LEU A 489 -3.04 -6.41 26.96
CA LEU A 489 -4.07 -7.14 26.22
C LEU A 489 -5.35 -7.19 27.05
N TYR A 490 -6.49 -6.93 26.41
CA TYR A 490 -7.80 -7.02 27.04
C TYR A 490 -8.49 -8.30 26.61
N LYS A 491 -8.69 -9.22 27.55
CA LYS A 491 -9.34 -10.52 27.32
C LYS A 491 -10.45 -10.74 28.35
N PRO A 492 -11.63 -11.25 27.94
CA PRO A 492 -12.71 -11.56 28.87
C PRO A 492 -12.38 -12.81 29.71
N ASP A 493 -12.91 -12.87 30.94
CA ASP A 493 -12.96 -14.14 31.68
C ASP A 493 -14.15 -14.99 31.20
N LEU A 494 -13.83 -16.14 30.60
CA LEU A 494 -14.82 -17.05 29.99
C LEU A 494 -15.05 -18.31 30.83
N ARG A 495 -14.39 -18.49 31.99
CA ARG A 495 -14.41 -19.75 32.75
C ARG A 495 -15.80 -20.17 33.22
N THR A 496 -16.67 -19.19 33.53
CA THR A 496 -18.00 -19.42 34.11
C THR A 496 -19.14 -19.19 33.11
N LYS A 497 -18.83 -18.78 31.86
CA LYS A 497 -19.85 -18.44 30.87
C LYS A 497 -20.21 -19.63 29.99
N LYS A 498 -21.51 -19.81 29.75
CA LYS A 498 -22.00 -20.74 28.72
C LYS A 498 -21.91 -20.05 27.37
N LEU A 499 -20.99 -20.51 26.53
CA LEU A 499 -20.77 -19.97 25.19
C LEU A 499 -21.86 -20.44 24.21
N GLY A 500 -22.22 -19.55 23.29
CA GLY A 500 -23.23 -19.78 22.26
C GLY A 500 -22.72 -20.58 21.07
N LYS A 501 -23.31 -20.34 19.90
CA LYS A 501 -22.96 -21.02 18.65
C LYS A 501 -21.54 -20.63 18.21
N PRO A 502 -20.61 -21.58 17.94
CA PRO A 502 -19.28 -21.27 17.44
C PRO A 502 -19.35 -20.67 16.03
N VAL A 503 -18.78 -19.48 15.87
CA VAL A 503 -18.79 -18.73 14.60
C VAL A 503 -17.37 -18.35 14.20
N ILE A 504 -17.06 -18.48 12.91
CA ILE A 504 -15.93 -17.84 12.26
C ILE A 504 -16.47 -16.75 11.33
N PHE A 505 -15.86 -15.57 11.37
CA PHE A 505 -16.17 -14.49 10.45
C PHE A 505 -15.04 -14.33 9.41
N ASP A 506 -15.35 -14.58 8.14
CA ASP A 506 -14.45 -14.42 7.00
C ASP A 506 -14.81 -13.14 6.26
N MET A 507 -13.87 -12.20 6.21
CA MET A 507 -14.11 -10.81 5.79
C MET A 507 -13.02 -10.30 4.86
N ASP A 508 -13.34 -9.37 3.96
CA ASP A 508 -12.38 -8.74 3.04
C ASP A 508 -11.97 -7.32 3.46
N MET A 509 -12.30 -6.95 4.71
CA MET A 509 -11.93 -5.69 5.35
C MET A 509 -12.57 -4.47 4.69
N SER A 510 -13.75 -4.64 4.09
CA SER A 510 -14.59 -3.52 3.68
C SER A 510 -15.05 -2.68 4.88
N ALA A 511 -15.58 -1.47 4.63
CA ALA A 511 -16.26 -0.70 5.66
C ALA A 511 -17.49 -1.43 6.25
N GLY A 512 -18.17 -2.26 5.44
CA GLY A 512 -19.31 -3.06 5.87
C GLY A 512 -18.91 -4.17 6.82
N ASP A 513 -17.75 -4.77 6.59
CA ASP A 513 -17.19 -5.81 7.45
C ASP A 513 -16.82 -5.31 8.83
N PHE A 514 -16.17 -4.15 8.93
CA PHE A 514 -15.88 -3.57 10.23
C PHE A 514 -17.17 -3.26 11.01
N ILE A 515 -18.24 -2.83 10.33
CA ILE A 515 -19.54 -2.61 10.96
C ILE A 515 -20.17 -3.96 11.38
N ALA A 516 -20.11 -4.98 10.53
CA ALA A 516 -20.59 -6.32 10.83
C ALA A 516 -19.85 -6.94 12.02
N LEU A 517 -18.53 -6.75 12.10
CA LEU A 517 -17.71 -7.19 13.23
C LEU A 517 -18.10 -6.46 14.52
N PHE A 518 -18.36 -5.14 14.48
CA PHE A 518 -18.84 -4.43 15.68
C PHE A 518 -20.16 -5.06 16.13
N TYR A 519 -21.09 -5.26 15.21
CA TYR A 519 -22.36 -5.91 15.52
C TYR A 519 -22.15 -7.30 16.15
N LEU A 520 -21.31 -8.17 15.58
CA LEU A 520 -21.01 -9.49 16.14
C LEU A 520 -20.36 -9.43 17.53
N LEU A 521 -19.46 -8.47 17.78
CA LEU A 521 -18.81 -8.28 19.09
C LEU A 521 -19.79 -7.73 20.15
N LYS A 522 -20.89 -7.10 19.72
CA LYS A 522 -21.98 -6.65 20.61
C LYS A 522 -22.95 -7.79 20.96
N VAL A 523 -23.11 -8.77 20.08
CA VAL A 523 -24.01 -9.91 20.32
C VAL A 523 -23.57 -10.64 21.61
N PRO A 524 -24.51 -11.00 22.50
CA PRO A 524 -24.19 -11.75 23.71
C PRO A 524 -23.37 -13.01 23.40
N MET A 525 -22.29 -13.25 24.15
CA MET A 525 -21.44 -14.43 23.96
C MET A 525 -22.19 -15.76 24.18
N GLU A 526 -23.31 -15.71 24.89
CA GLU A 526 -24.24 -16.83 25.11
C GLU A 526 -25.04 -17.18 23.84
N VAL A 527 -25.11 -16.26 22.86
CA VAL A 527 -25.78 -16.44 21.57
C VAL A 527 -24.76 -16.82 20.49
N ILE A 528 -23.69 -16.03 20.34
CA ILE A 528 -22.60 -16.27 19.40
C ILE A 528 -21.26 -16.30 20.12
N ASP A 529 -20.51 -17.36 19.90
CA ASP A 529 -19.10 -17.49 20.29
C ASP A 529 -18.23 -17.26 19.07
N LEU A 530 -17.83 -16.00 18.83
CA LEU A 530 -16.93 -15.65 17.74
C LEU A 530 -15.53 -16.21 18.03
N LYS A 531 -15.20 -17.32 17.38
CA LYS A 531 -13.99 -18.12 17.58
C LYS A 531 -12.77 -17.55 16.89
N ALA A 532 -12.94 -16.99 15.70
CA ALA A 532 -11.85 -16.48 14.88
C ALA A 532 -12.36 -15.53 13.81
N ILE A 533 -11.44 -14.72 13.29
CA ILE A 533 -11.62 -13.91 12.09
C ILE A 533 -10.65 -14.41 11.02
N LEU A 534 -11.15 -14.66 9.82
CA LEU A 534 -10.33 -14.95 8.65
C LEU A 534 -10.39 -13.74 7.72
N VAL A 535 -9.26 -13.38 7.12
CA VAL A 535 -9.14 -12.19 6.27
C VAL A 535 -8.89 -12.63 4.84
N SER A 536 -9.71 -12.17 3.91
CA SER A 536 -9.56 -12.37 2.46
C SER A 536 -9.01 -11.09 1.82
N PRO A 537 -7.68 -10.91 1.72
CA PRO A 537 -7.06 -9.70 1.14
C PRO A 537 -7.23 -9.58 -0.38
N THR A 538 -8.09 -10.40 -0.99
CA THR A 538 -8.45 -10.36 -2.42
C THR A 538 -9.64 -9.44 -2.71
N GLY A 539 -10.20 -8.79 -1.69
CA GLY A 539 -11.35 -7.88 -1.80
C GLY A 539 -11.03 -6.43 -1.49
N TRP A 540 -11.88 -5.77 -0.70
CA TRP A 540 -11.93 -4.30 -0.60
C TRP A 540 -10.75 -3.60 0.07
N ALA A 541 -9.83 -4.31 0.71
CA ALA A 541 -8.64 -3.70 1.32
C ALA A 541 -7.39 -4.59 1.18
N ASN A 542 -6.22 -3.95 1.25
CA ASN A 542 -4.93 -4.61 1.16
C ASN A 542 -4.58 -5.36 2.46
N ALA A 543 -3.66 -6.33 2.38
CA ALA A 543 -3.35 -7.24 3.47
C ALA A 543 -2.89 -6.55 4.78
N ALA A 544 -2.14 -5.45 4.68
CA ALA A 544 -1.67 -4.69 5.84
C ALA A 544 -2.81 -4.02 6.65
N THR A 545 -4.02 -3.94 6.09
CA THR A 545 -5.21 -3.41 6.76
C THR A 545 -5.69 -4.27 7.93
N ILE A 546 -5.15 -5.50 8.08
CA ILE A 546 -5.39 -6.39 9.22
C ILE A 546 -5.12 -5.73 10.59
N ASP A 547 -4.21 -4.75 10.63
CA ASP A 547 -3.92 -3.95 11.81
C ASP A 547 -5.16 -3.22 12.37
N ILE A 548 -6.13 -2.86 11.53
CA ILE A 548 -7.39 -2.24 11.95
C ILE A 548 -8.27 -3.25 12.73
N ILE A 549 -8.24 -4.53 12.35
CA ILE A 549 -8.96 -5.58 13.07
C ILE A 549 -8.38 -5.71 14.49
N TYR A 550 -7.06 -5.65 14.64
CA TYR A 550 -6.42 -5.68 15.96
C TYR A 550 -6.80 -4.48 16.82
N ASP A 551 -6.79 -3.28 16.26
CA ASP A 551 -7.21 -2.05 16.96
C ASP A 551 -8.69 -2.15 17.43
N MET A 552 -9.55 -2.72 16.59
CA MET A 552 -10.97 -2.87 16.89
C MET A 552 -11.26 -3.98 17.92
N LEU A 553 -10.56 -5.12 17.85
CA LEU A 553 -10.63 -6.15 18.88
C LEU A 553 -10.12 -5.62 20.22
N HIS A 554 -9.05 -4.83 20.19
CA HIS A 554 -8.50 -4.18 21.38
C HIS A 554 -9.49 -3.17 21.98
N MET A 555 -10.15 -2.35 21.14
CA MET A 555 -11.24 -1.45 21.52
C MET A 555 -12.35 -2.19 22.27
N MET A 556 -12.78 -3.35 21.75
CA MET A 556 -13.88 -4.15 22.29
C MET A 556 -13.47 -5.10 23.42
N GLY A 557 -12.20 -5.12 23.81
CA GLY A 557 -11.71 -5.99 24.88
C GLY A 557 -11.66 -7.48 24.51
N ARG A 558 -11.43 -7.77 23.22
CA ARG A 558 -11.46 -9.10 22.62
C ARG A 558 -10.13 -9.48 21.96
N ASP A 559 -9.02 -9.16 22.62
CA ASP A 559 -7.69 -9.58 22.20
C ASP A 559 -7.48 -11.12 22.28
N ASP A 560 -8.47 -11.86 22.77
CA ASP A 560 -8.53 -13.32 22.76
C ASP A 560 -8.85 -13.91 21.38
N ILE A 561 -9.48 -13.14 20.47
CA ILE A 561 -9.90 -13.66 19.16
C ILE A 561 -8.69 -13.73 18.21
N PRO A 562 -8.32 -14.92 17.70
CA PRO A 562 -7.29 -15.06 16.67
C PRO A 562 -7.76 -14.51 15.32
N VAL A 563 -6.82 -13.95 14.56
CA VAL A 563 -7.05 -13.42 13.21
C VAL A 563 -6.07 -14.08 12.25
N GLY A 564 -6.59 -14.72 11.21
CA GLY A 564 -5.80 -15.44 10.21
C GLY A 564 -5.81 -14.73 8.85
N LEU A 565 -4.63 -14.50 8.27
CA LEU A 565 -4.47 -13.90 6.95
C LEU A 565 -4.61 -14.96 5.85
N GLY A 566 -5.52 -14.73 4.91
CA GLY A 566 -5.75 -15.56 3.74
C GLY A 566 -4.69 -15.40 2.66
N LYS A 567 -4.87 -16.13 1.55
CA LYS A 567 -4.05 -15.93 0.36
C LYS A 567 -4.33 -14.56 -0.27
N VAL A 568 -3.30 -13.95 -0.85
CA VAL A 568 -3.36 -12.61 -1.49
C VAL A 568 -3.79 -12.63 -2.95
N PHE A 569 -4.05 -13.82 -3.51
CA PHE A 569 -4.56 -14.00 -4.86
C PHE A 569 -5.82 -14.85 -4.85
N ALA A 570 -6.73 -14.54 -5.78
CA ALA A 570 -7.83 -15.44 -6.12
C ALA A 570 -7.28 -16.79 -6.60
N LEU A 571 -8.10 -17.85 -6.53
CA LEU A 571 -7.68 -19.18 -6.97
C LEU A 571 -7.18 -19.14 -8.43
N ASN A 572 -6.03 -19.77 -8.66
CA ASN A 572 -5.32 -19.82 -9.95
C ASN A 572 -4.83 -18.48 -10.50
N GLN A 573 -4.65 -17.45 -9.66
CA GLN A 573 -4.03 -16.18 -10.09
C GLN A 573 -2.60 -15.97 -9.59
N SER A 574 -2.12 -16.76 -8.63
CA SER A 574 -0.71 -16.76 -8.25
C SER A 574 0.15 -17.29 -9.39
N ASP A 575 1.32 -16.69 -9.62
CA ASP A 575 2.31 -17.21 -10.57
C ASP A 575 2.77 -18.62 -10.14
N ALA A 576 2.98 -19.48 -11.14
CA ALA A 576 3.32 -20.88 -10.91
C ALA A 576 4.77 -21.09 -10.42
N ILE A 577 5.66 -20.12 -10.68
CA ILE A 577 7.08 -20.19 -10.32
C ILE A 577 7.32 -19.43 -9.01
N PHE A 578 6.73 -18.24 -8.87
CA PHE A 578 6.88 -17.37 -7.70
C PHE A 578 5.51 -16.98 -7.14
N SER A 579 4.96 -17.79 -6.23
CA SER A 579 3.57 -17.66 -5.77
C SER A 579 3.24 -16.35 -5.02
N ALA A 580 4.24 -15.57 -4.63
CA ALA A 580 4.03 -14.26 -4.00
C ALA A 580 3.71 -13.13 -5.00
N VAL A 581 3.84 -13.39 -6.31
CA VAL A 581 3.35 -12.55 -7.40
C VAL A 581 2.24 -13.25 -8.20
N GLY A 582 1.54 -12.51 -9.06
CA GLY A 582 0.40 -13.05 -9.80
C GLY A 582 -0.40 -12.03 -10.59
N ASP A 583 -1.47 -12.51 -11.23
CA ASP A 583 -2.41 -11.72 -12.00
C ASP A 583 -3.41 -10.97 -11.09
N CYS A 584 -3.93 -9.86 -11.59
CA CYS A 584 -4.97 -9.05 -10.96
C CYS A 584 -6.28 -9.01 -11.78
N LYS A 585 -6.49 -9.98 -12.67
CA LYS A 585 -7.65 -10.07 -13.58
C LYS A 585 -8.99 -9.73 -12.94
N TYR A 586 -9.24 -10.12 -11.69
CA TYR A 586 -10.51 -9.79 -11.02
C TYR A 586 -10.38 -8.58 -10.06
N VAL A 587 -9.31 -8.50 -9.26
CA VAL A 587 -9.13 -7.40 -8.30
C VAL A 587 -8.99 -6.03 -8.97
N LYS A 588 -8.60 -5.97 -10.25
CA LYS A 588 -8.61 -4.75 -11.07
C LYS A 588 -9.96 -4.02 -11.10
N ALA A 589 -11.05 -4.70 -10.74
CA ALA A 589 -12.37 -4.09 -10.64
C ALA A 589 -12.47 -3.10 -9.47
N ILE A 590 -11.58 -3.17 -8.48
CA ILE A 590 -11.58 -2.26 -7.34
C ILE A 590 -10.74 -1.03 -7.70
N PRO A 591 -11.30 0.19 -7.59
CA PRO A 591 -10.51 1.41 -7.78
C PRO A 591 -9.36 1.51 -6.78
N HIS A 592 -8.19 1.98 -7.20
CA HIS A 592 -7.08 2.28 -6.27
C HIS A 592 -7.33 3.53 -5.41
N GLY A 593 -7.97 4.57 -5.98
CA GLY A 593 -8.24 5.84 -5.32
C GLY A 593 -9.62 5.91 -4.67
N SER A 594 -10.36 6.99 -4.97
CA SER A 594 -11.65 7.32 -4.37
C SER A 594 -12.68 6.20 -4.52
N GLY A 595 -13.25 5.79 -3.39
CA GLY A 595 -14.26 4.75 -3.30
C GLY A 595 -13.71 3.33 -3.38
N GLY A 596 -12.39 3.14 -3.38
CA GLY A 596 -11.76 1.81 -3.36
C GLY A 596 -10.61 1.70 -2.35
N LEU A 597 -9.49 1.09 -2.73
CA LEU A 597 -8.45 0.62 -1.81
C LEU A 597 -7.92 1.71 -0.87
N LEU A 598 -7.58 2.90 -1.37
CA LEU A 598 -7.16 4.05 -0.55
C LEU A 598 -8.15 4.38 0.58
N ASP A 599 -9.44 4.37 0.25
CA ASP A 599 -10.48 4.69 1.23
C ASP A 599 -10.71 3.54 2.21
N SER A 600 -10.70 2.29 1.74
CA SER A 600 -10.87 1.11 2.62
C SER A 600 -9.71 0.92 3.58
N ASP A 601 -8.45 1.01 3.11
CA ASP A 601 -7.23 0.83 3.91
C ASP A 601 -7.12 1.85 5.05
N THR A 602 -7.74 3.02 4.89
CA THR A 602 -7.77 4.08 5.90
C THR A 602 -9.07 4.12 6.70
N LEU A 603 -10.00 3.22 6.40
CA LEU A 603 -11.38 3.23 6.88
C LEU A 603 -12.01 4.62 6.73
N TYR A 604 -11.85 5.20 5.53
CA TYR A 604 -12.29 6.53 5.13
C TYR A 604 -11.72 7.65 6.02
N GLY A 605 -10.50 7.45 6.54
CA GLY A 605 -9.80 8.33 7.47
C GLY A 605 -10.15 8.13 8.94
N LEU A 606 -10.97 7.13 9.29
CA LEU A 606 -11.36 6.85 10.67
C LEU A 606 -10.47 5.82 11.37
N ALA A 607 -9.63 5.06 10.65
CA ALA A 607 -8.73 4.08 11.24
C ALA A 607 -7.87 4.68 12.39
N ARG A 608 -7.37 5.90 12.19
CA ARG A 608 -6.55 6.64 13.17
C ARG A 608 -7.30 7.06 14.44
N THR A 609 -8.61 6.84 14.51
CA THR A 609 -9.43 7.13 15.71
C THR A 609 -9.59 5.91 16.63
N LEU A 610 -9.29 4.71 16.14
CA LEU A 610 -9.30 3.49 16.93
C LEU A 610 -8.07 3.44 17.86
N PRO A 611 -8.20 2.84 19.06
CA PRO A 611 -7.05 2.65 19.93
C PRO A 611 -6.02 1.73 19.27
N ARG A 612 -4.73 1.98 19.51
CA ARG A 612 -3.63 1.16 18.99
C ARG A 612 -3.51 -0.12 19.80
N SER A 613 -3.72 -1.26 19.17
CA SER A 613 -3.46 -2.55 19.79
C SER A 613 -1.95 -2.79 19.94
N PRO A 614 -1.50 -3.47 21.01
CA PRO A 614 -0.15 -4.02 21.04
C PRO A 614 0.00 -5.21 20.06
N ARG A 615 -1.11 -5.82 19.62
CA ARG A 615 -1.10 -6.77 18.50
C ARG A 615 -0.93 -5.98 17.21
N ARG A 616 -0.08 -6.49 16.34
CA ARG A 616 0.21 -5.91 15.03
C ARG A 616 0.67 -7.01 14.10
N TYR A 617 0.54 -6.77 12.80
CA TYR A 617 1.42 -7.45 11.86
C TYR A 617 2.87 -7.19 12.29
N THR A 618 3.69 -8.22 12.49
CA THR A 618 5.10 -8.01 12.83
C THR A 618 5.99 -9.10 12.28
N ALA A 619 7.16 -8.69 11.81
CA ALA A 619 8.25 -9.59 11.46
C ALA A 619 9.34 -9.70 12.54
N GLU A 620 9.18 -9.02 13.69
CA GLU A 620 10.21 -8.86 14.73
C GLU A 620 10.69 -10.18 15.36
N ASN A 621 9.85 -11.23 15.35
CA ASN A 621 10.15 -12.48 16.02
C ASN A 621 10.98 -13.47 15.17
N SER A 622 11.24 -13.19 13.89
CA SER A 622 12.08 -14.05 13.02
C SER A 622 13.52 -14.19 13.54
N LYS A 623 14.04 -13.14 14.20
CA LYS A 623 15.41 -13.10 14.74
C LYS A 623 15.68 -14.15 15.83
N LYS A 624 14.68 -14.49 16.66
CA LYS A 624 14.90 -15.37 17.82
C LYS A 624 15.18 -16.83 17.43
N PHE A 625 14.79 -17.24 16.22
CA PHE A 625 14.88 -18.63 15.78
C PHE A 625 15.67 -18.81 14.48
N GLY A 626 16.33 -17.76 13.97
CA GLY A 626 17.26 -17.87 12.83
C GLY A 626 16.59 -18.30 11.52
N ALA A 627 15.33 -17.89 11.31
CA ALA A 627 14.44 -18.47 10.33
C ALA A 627 13.99 -17.44 9.28
N PRO A 628 14.12 -17.72 7.96
CA PRO A 628 13.21 -17.15 6.98
C PRO A 628 11.77 -17.49 7.40
N ARG A 629 10.79 -16.67 6.99
CA ARG A 629 9.37 -16.66 7.43
C ARG A 629 8.59 -17.99 7.41
N ASP A 630 9.22 -19.06 6.94
CA ASP A 630 8.75 -20.42 6.75
C ASP A 630 8.76 -21.31 8.00
N THR A 631 9.52 -21.02 9.07
CA THR A 631 9.71 -22.06 10.10
C THR A 631 8.44 -22.52 10.80
N ASP A 632 8.52 -23.75 11.31
CA ASP A 632 7.63 -24.49 12.23
C ASP A 632 7.16 -23.74 13.50
N HIS A 633 7.33 -22.42 13.55
CA HIS A 633 7.05 -21.48 14.64
C HIS A 633 6.01 -20.41 14.24
N PRO A 634 4.74 -20.79 13.94
CA PRO A 634 3.68 -19.88 13.50
C PRO A 634 3.33 -18.79 14.53
N GLU A 635 3.72 -18.94 15.81
CA GLU A 635 3.52 -17.95 16.88
C GLU A 635 4.31 -16.64 16.68
N LEU A 636 5.24 -16.61 15.71
CA LEU A 636 6.19 -15.53 15.50
C LEU A 636 5.87 -14.64 14.30
N ARG A 637 4.82 -14.95 13.55
CA ARG A 637 4.39 -14.18 12.37
C ARG A 637 2.89 -13.95 12.40
N GLN A 638 2.40 -13.23 11.40
CA GLN A 638 0.98 -13.18 11.13
C GLN A 638 0.44 -14.61 10.92
N PRO A 639 -0.50 -15.10 11.75
CA PRO A 639 -1.09 -16.41 11.54
C PRO A 639 -1.83 -16.47 10.21
N LEU A 640 -1.75 -17.59 9.52
CA LEU A 640 -2.46 -17.83 8.26
C LEU A 640 -3.89 -18.30 8.54
N ALA A 641 -4.80 -18.05 7.60
CA ALA A 641 -6.20 -18.44 7.73
C ALA A 641 -6.37 -19.96 7.94
N LEU A 642 -5.57 -20.79 7.25
CA LEU A 642 -5.60 -22.24 7.41
C LEU A 642 -5.09 -22.70 8.79
N GLU A 643 -4.06 -22.04 9.34
CA GLU A 643 -3.53 -22.36 10.67
C GLU A 643 -4.54 -22.04 11.77
N ILE A 644 -5.22 -20.89 11.64
CA ILE A 644 -6.29 -20.52 12.55
C ILE A 644 -7.47 -21.48 12.43
N TRP A 645 -7.83 -21.87 11.21
CA TRP A 645 -8.87 -22.89 10.98
C TRP A 645 -8.53 -24.20 11.70
N ASP A 646 -7.33 -24.74 11.50
CA ASP A 646 -6.89 -26.00 12.11
C ASP A 646 -6.85 -25.89 13.64
N SER A 647 -6.31 -24.79 14.17
CA SER A 647 -6.29 -24.52 15.62
C SER A 647 -7.70 -24.49 16.23
N VAL A 648 -8.64 -23.81 15.57
CA VAL A 648 -10.03 -23.74 16.04
C VAL A 648 -10.65 -25.14 16.00
N VAL A 649 -10.52 -25.88 14.90
CA VAL A 649 -11.08 -27.23 14.75
C VAL A 649 -10.52 -28.20 15.79
N SER A 650 -9.22 -28.17 16.05
CA SER A 650 -8.58 -29.01 17.08
C SER A 650 -9.07 -28.70 18.50
N SER A 651 -9.52 -27.47 18.76
CA SER A 651 -10.04 -27.05 20.06
C SER A 651 -11.54 -27.35 20.29
N LEU A 652 -12.25 -27.83 19.26
CA LEU A 652 -13.70 -28.08 19.34
C LEU A 652 -13.99 -29.28 20.26
N LYS A 653 -15.08 -29.15 21.04
CA LYS A 653 -15.63 -30.30 21.78
C LYS A 653 -16.15 -31.35 20.80
N PRO A 654 -16.13 -32.66 21.15
CA PRO A 654 -16.65 -33.72 20.28
C PRO A 654 -18.06 -33.40 19.77
N ARG A 655 -18.30 -33.63 18.46
CA ARG A 655 -19.56 -33.34 17.73
C ARG A 655 -19.92 -31.86 17.60
N SER A 656 -19.12 -30.93 18.10
CA SER A 656 -19.32 -29.50 17.84
C SER A 656 -18.97 -29.18 16.39
N LYS A 657 -19.71 -28.24 15.80
CA LYS A 657 -19.48 -27.75 14.45
C LYS A 657 -19.44 -26.23 14.45
N ILE A 658 -18.78 -25.67 13.43
CA ILE A 658 -18.57 -24.24 13.23
C ILE A 658 -19.56 -23.74 12.20
N THR A 659 -20.11 -22.54 12.41
CA THR A 659 -20.75 -21.78 11.34
C THR A 659 -19.82 -20.68 10.85
N ILE A 660 -19.80 -20.49 9.54
CA ILE A 660 -18.97 -19.48 8.90
C ILE A 660 -19.88 -18.40 8.33
N LEU A 661 -19.59 -17.14 8.61
CA LEU A 661 -20.15 -16.00 7.89
C LEU A 661 -19.08 -15.46 6.96
N THR A 662 -19.35 -15.41 5.66
CA THR A 662 -18.43 -14.88 4.64
C THR A 662 -19.00 -13.60 4.06
N ASN A 663 -18.34 -12.48 4.30
CA ASN A 663 -18.70 -11.19 3.71
C ASN A 663 -17.78 -10.75 2.56
N GLY A 664 -16.68 -11.46 2.33
CA GLY A 664 -15.76 -11.22 1.23
C GLY A 664 -15.82 -12.28 0.12
N PRO A 665 -14.85 -12.26 -0.81
CA PRO A 665 -14.62 -13.34 -1.76
C PRO A 665 -14.43 -14.69 -1.04
N LEU A 666 -14.87 -15.77 -1.67
CA LEU A 666 -14.92 -17.10 -1.04
C LEU A 666 -13.56 -17.84 -1.04
N THR A 667 -12.46 -17.12 -1.29
CA THR A 667 -11.11 -17.65 -1.47
C THR A 667 -10.64 -18.45 -0.25
N ASN A 668 -10.82 -17.94 0.97
CA ASN A 668 -10.41 -18.63 2.20
C ASN A 668 -11.19 -19.93 2.40
N LEU A 669 -12.52 -19.86 2.31
CA LEU A 669 -13.38 -21.03 2.46
C LEU A 669 -13.07 -22.11 1.40
N ALA A 670 -12.86 -21.71 0.14
CA ALA A 670 -12.47 -22.65 -0.91
C ALA A 670 -11.10 -23.30 -0.61
N ASN A 671 -10.11 -22.53 -0.13
CA ASN A 671 -8.82 -23.10 0.28
C ASN A 671 -8.97 -24.09 1.45
N ILE A 672 -9.82 -23.80 2.45
CA ILE A 672 -10.11 -24.73 3.57
C ILE A 672 -10.67 -26.05 3.04
N ILE A 673 -11.65 -25.99 2.13
CA ILE A 673 -12.28 -27.18 1.53
C ILE A 673 -11.27 -27.97 0.69
N LEU A 674 -10.42 -27.29 -0.07
CA LEU A 674 -9.42 -27.91 -0.93
C LEU A 674 -8.25 -28.53 -0.14
N ALA A 675 -7.87 -27.92 0.98
CA ALA A 675 -6.76 -28.39 1.80
C ALA A 675 -7.11 -29.65 2.60
N ASN A 676 -8.37 -29.82 3.01
CA ASN A 676 -8.78 -30.96 3.83
C ASN A 676 -10.15 -31.50 3.41
N ALA A 677 -10.18 -32.72 2.86
CA ALA A 677 -11.40 -33.40 2.42
C ALA A 677 -12.44 -33.61 3.55
N THR A 678 -12.00 -33.60 4.81
CA THR A 678 -12.90 -33.72 5.98
C THR A 678 -13.34 -32.36 6.55
N ALA A 679 -12.85 -31.23 6.04
CA ALA A 679 -13.19 -29.89 6.56
C ALA A 679 -14.71 -29.66 6.60
N SER A 680 -15.43 -30.11 5.58
CA SER A 680 -16.89 -30.03 5.48
C SER A 680 -17.61 -30.70 6.66
N HIS A 681 -17.02 -31.71 7.31
CA HIS A 681 -17.63 -32.37 8.49
C HIS A 681 -17.68 -31.46 9.72
N PHE A 682 -16.74 -30.53 9.83
CA PHE A 682 -16.67 -29.57 10.93
C PHE A 682 -17.54 -28.33 10.69
N ILE A 683 -18.03 -28.14 9.47
CA ILE A 683 -18.87 -26.99 9.09
C ILE A 683 -20.35 -27.37 9.23
N GLN A 684 -21.09 -26.57 9.99
CA GLN A 684 -22.54 -26.74 10.17
C GLN A 684 -23.33 -26.01 9.07
N ASP A 685 -23.07 -24.72 8.93
CA ASP A 685 -23.71 -23.81 7.97
C ASP A 685 -22.70 -22.75 7.51
N VAL A 686 -22.83 -22.32 6.27
CA VAL A 686 -22.12 -21.14 5.73
C VAL A 686 -23.14 -20.10 5.32
N TYR A 687 -23.01 -18.89 5.86
CA TYR A 687 -23.78 -17.72 5.46
C TYR A 687 -22.93 -16.91 4.50
N ILE A 688 -23.38 -16.78 3.25
CA ILE A 688 -22.66 -16.09 2.20
C ILE A 688 -23.38 -14.78 1.90
N VAL A 689 -22.71 -13.66 2.17
CA VAL A 689 -23.18 -12.34 1.76
C VAL A 689 -22.57 -12.02 0.41
N GLY A 690 -23.39 -12.15 -0.62
CA GLY A 690 -22.94 -11.99 -2.00
C GLY A 690 -23.87 -12.70 -2.97
N GLY A 691 -23.49 -12.71 -4.23
CA GLY A 691 -24.30 -13.26 -5.32
C GLY A 691 -25.46 -12.35 -5.71
N HIS A 692 -25.81 -12.40 -6.99
CA HIS A 692 -26.93 -11.68 -7.58
C HIS A 692 -27.80 -12.64 -8.38
N ILE A 693 -29.02 -12.90 -7.88
CA ILE A 693 -30.01 -13.72 -8.58
C ILE A 693 -30.90 -12.80 -9.40
N ASN A 694 -30.67 -12.78 -10.70
CA ASN A 694 -31.38 -11.92 -11.63
C ASN A 694 -32.88 -12.27 -11.68
N ARG A 695 -33.76 -11.28 -11.40
CA ARG A 695 -35.22 -11.43 -11.50
C ARG A 695 -35.83 -10.78 -12.75
N SER A 696 -35.11 -9.91 -13.44
CA SER A 696 -35.58 -9.20 -14.64
C SER A 696 -34.41 -8.63 -15.45
N ILE A 697 -34.62 -8.35 -16.74
CA ILE A 697 -33.56 -7.81 -17.63
C ILE A 697 -32.93 -6.51 -17.08
N SER A 698 -33.67 -5.72 -16.28
CA SER A 698 -33.18 -4.48 -15.68
C SER A 698 -32.40 -4.68 -14.37
N ASP A 699 -32.43 -5.86 -13.77
CA ASP A 699 -31.83 -6.15 -12.47
C ASP A 699 -30.34 -6.53 -12.60
N ARG A 700 -29.48 -5.56 -12.30
CA ARG A 700 -28.02 -5.65 -12.51
C ARG A 700 -27.27 -6.01 -11.23
N GLY A 701 -26.12 -6.65 -11.42
CA GLY A 701 -25.14 -6.87 -10.36
C GLY A 701 -24.52 -5.57 -9.83
N ASN A 702 -23.45 -5.69 -9.04
CA ASN A 702 -22.71 -4.55 -8.48
C ASN A 702 -21.24 -4.52 -8.90
N VAL A 703 -20.79 -5.35 -9.84
CA VAL A 703 -19.51 -5.14 -10.53
C VAL A 703 -19.65 -3.91 -11.44
N PHE A 704 -19.02 -2.81 -11.05
CA PHE A 704 -19.40 -1.48 -11.56
C PHE A 704 -18.32 -0.77 -12.38
N THR A 705 -17.10 -1.28 -12.35
CA THR A 705 -15.93 -0.82 -13.11
C THR A 705 -15.70 -1.65 -14.38
N ILE A 706 -16.21 -2.89 -14.41
CA ILE A 706 -16.11 -3.80 -15.56
C ILE A 706 -17.44 -3.81 -16.32
N LEU A 707 -17.60 -2.85 -17.25
CA LEU A 707 -18.88 -2.62 -17.95
C LEU A 707 -19.42 -3.82 -18.76
N SER A 708 -18.53 -4.74 -19.15
CA SER A 708 -18.88 -5.96 -19.85
C SER A 708 -19.58 -6.98 -18.93
N ASN A 709 -19.34 -6.94 -17.62
CA ASN A 709 -19.97 -7.82 -16.64
C ASN A 709 -21.14 -7.10 -15.94
N ARG A 710 -22.36 -7.40 -16.39
CA ARG A 710 -23.56 -6.68 -15.95
C ARG A 710 -24.31 -7.33 -14.78
N TYR A 711 -24.02 -8.59 -14.49
CA TYR A 711 -24.89 -9.42 -13.66
C TYR A 711 -24.18 -10.06 -12.48
N ALA A 712 -22.84 -10.06 -12.43
CA ALA A 712 -22.13 -10.60 -11.28
C ALA A 712 -22.24 -9.67 -10.07
N GLU A 713 -22.23 -10.29 -8.90
CA GLU A 713 -21.98 -9.60 -7.65
C GLU A 713 -20.47 -9.60 -7.37
N LEU A 714 -19.95 -8.54 -6.74
CA LEU A 714 -18.52 -8.27 -6.63
C LEU A 714 -17.76 -9.37 -5.87
N ASN A 715 -18.24 -9.87 -4.73
CA ASN A 715 -17.56 -10.95 -4.01
C ASN A 715 -17.45 -12.23 -4.86
N MET A 716 -18.48 -12.53 -5.64
CA MET A 716 -18.46 -13.65 -6.60
C MET A 716 -17.52 -13.39 -7.78
N PHE A 717 -17.41 -12.14 -8.22
CA PHE A 717 -16.55 -11.75 -9.33
C PHE A 717 -15.06 -11.73 -8.95
N LEU A 718 -14.73 -11.37 -7.72
CA LEU A 718 -13.36 -11.26 -7.24
C LEU A 718 -12.64 -12.61 -7.15
N ASP A 719 -13.37 -13.69 -6.84
CA ASP A 719 -12.87 -15.06 -6.98
C ASP A 719 -13.99 -16.03 -7.45
N PRO A 720 -14.30 -16.03 -8.76
CA PRO A 720 -15.37 -16.84 -9.33
C PRO A 720 -15.12 -18.33 -9.15
N LEU A 721 -13.86 -18.75 -9.22
CA LEU A 721 -13.49 -20.15 -9.09
C LEU A 721 -13.67 -20.63 -7.64
N ALA A 722 -13.27 -19.84 -6.65
CA ALA A 722 -13.55 -20.14 -5.26
C ALA A 722 -15.05 -20.21 -4.99
N ALA A 723 -15.80 -19.24 -5.51
CA ALA A 723 -17.25 -19.24 -5.39
C ALA A 723 -17.85 -20.52 -5.98
N LYS A 724 -17.51 -20.88 -7.22
CA LYS A 724 -17.94 -22.13 -7.85
C LYS A 724 -17.62 -23.35 -6.98
N LYS A 725 -16.40 -23.46 -6.44
CA LYS A 725 -15.98 -24.57 -5.58
C LYS A 725 -16.81 -24.67 -4.30
N VAL A 726 -17.11 -23.55 -3.65
CA VAL A 726 -17.94 -23.54 -2.43
C VAL A 726 -19.39 -23.95 -2.75
N PHE A 727 -19.99 -23.41 -3.81
CA PHE A 727 -21.36 -23.76 -4.21
C PHE A 727 -21.47 -25.23 -4.64
N ASP A 728 -20.46 -25.78 -5.32
CA ASP A 728 -20.40 -27.18 -5.76
C ASP A 728 -20.02 -28.17 -4.62
N SER A 729 -19.58 -27.70 -3.44
CA SER A 729 -19.22 -28.55 -2.28
C SER A 729 -20.43 -29.21 -1.63
N ASP A 730 -20.28 -30.04 -0.58
CA ASP A 730 -21.41 -30.63 0.17
C ASP A 730 -21.92 -29.78 1.36
N ILE A 731 -21.38 -28.58 1.56
CA ILE A 731 -21.66 -27.77 2.76
C ILE A 731 -23.03 -27.08 2.70
N ASN A 732 -23.76 -26.99 3.81
CA ASN A 732 -25.03 -26.25 3.84
C ASN A 732 -24.80 -24.74 3.67
N VAL A 733 -25.28 -24.17 2.55
CA VAL A 733 -25.14 -22.75 2.24
C VAL A 733 -26.46 -22.01 2.44
N THR A 734 -26.39 -20.89 3.16
CA THR A 734 -27.42 -19.84 3.17
C THR A 734 -26.90 -18.62 2.41
N LEU A 735 -27.52 -18.31 1.26
CA LEU A 735 -27.16 -17.17 0.44
C LEU A 735 -27.98 -15.94 0.84
N ILE A 736 -27.31 -14.81 1.05
CA ILE A 736 -27.87 -13.50 1.32
C ILE A 736 -27.58 -12.63 0.09
N PRO A 737 -28.46 -12.66 -0.93
CA PRO A 737 -28.19 -12.08 -2.24
C PRO A 737 -28.29 -10.56 -2.23
N LEU A 738 -27.59 -9.93 -3.18
CA LEU A 738 -27.54 -8.49 -3.40
C LEU A 738 -28.92 -7.83 -3.44
N GLY A 739 -29.91 -8.50 -4.04
CA GLY A 739 -31.28 -7.98 -4.12
C GLY A 739 -31.95 -7.73 -2.76
N VAL A 740 -31.65 -8.52 -1.73
CA VAL A 740 -32.16 -8.31 -0.37
C VAL A 740 -31.32 -7.27 0.36
N GLN A 741 -30.00 -7.32 0.20
CA GLN A 741 -29.08 -6.33 0.77
C GLN A 741 -29.49 -4.89 0.38
N ARG A 742 -29.75 -4.64 -0.91
CA ARG A 742 -30.20 -3.33 -1.42
C ARG A 742 -31.46 -2.79 -0.75
N ARG A 743 -32.37 -3.64 -0.26
CA ARG A 743 -33.63 -3.21 0.40
C ARG A 743 -33.41 -2.62 1.78
N ILE A 744 -32.28 -2.95 2.43
CA ILE A 744 -31.93 -2.48 3.77
C ILE A 744 -30.81 -1.43 3.77
N SER A 745 -30.23 -1.11 2.62
CA SER A 745 -29.11 -0.16 2.52
C SER A 745 -29.52 1.33 2.50
N LEU A 746 -30.42 1.75 3.40
CA LEU A 746 -30.82 3.15 3.53
C LEU A 746 -30.08 3.85 4.68
N PHE A 747 -28.97 4.55 4.35
CA PHE A 747 -28.18 5.34 5.32
C PHE A 747 -29.05 6.23 6.22
N SER A 748 -30.03 6.92 5.66
CA SER A 748 -30.88 7.86 6.41
C SER A 748 -31.76 7.19 7.46
N LYS A 749 -32.11 5.90 7.29
CA LYS A 749 -32.91 5.14 8.26
C LYS A 749 -32.03 4.61 9.38
N VAL A 750 -30.87 4.04 9.03
CA VAL A 750 -29.89 3.54 10.00
C VAL A 750 -29.37 4.66 10.89
N LEU A 751 -28.98 5.80 10.32
CA LEU A 751 -28.48 6.95 11.09
C LEU A 751 -29.55 7.48 12.06
N LYS A 752 -30.81 7.59 11.63
CA LYS A 752 -31.92 7.97 12.51
C LYS A 752 -32.18 6.98 13.64
N GLY A 753 -31.87 5.70 13.43
CA GLY A 753 -31.92 4.68 14.48
C GLY A 753 -30.81 4.90 15.50
N LEU A 754 -29.57 5.06 15.03
CA LEU A 754 -28.40 5.34 15.87
C LEU A 754 -28.51 6.67 16.65
N ASP A 755 -29.17 7.69 16.08
CA ASP A 755 -29.42 8.96 16.77
C ASP A 755 -30.32 8.80 18.02
N LYS A 756 -31.11 7.73 18.08
CA LYS A 756 -32.10 7.47 19.14
C LYS A 756 -31.60 6.48 20.20
N THR A 757 -30.46 5.83 19.98
CA THR A 757 -29.92 4.84 20.91
C THR A 757 -28.81 5.43 21.79
N GLU A 758 -28.47 4.70 22.85
CA GLU A 758 -27.35 5.05 23.72
C GLU A 758 -26.04 5.15 22.92
N ARG A 759 -25.20 6.11 23.28
CA ARG A 759 -24.02 6.51 22.49
C ARG A 759 -22.76 5.79 22.97
N THR A 760 -22.76 4.47 22.89
CA THR A 760 -21.53 3.67 23.10
C THR A 760 -20.42 4.11 22.14
N PRO A 761 -19.13 3.96 22.49
CA PRO A 761 -18.02 4.39 21.64
C PRO A 761 -18.07 3.77 20.23
N GLU A 762 -18.36 2.48 20.13
CA GLU A 762 -18.51 1.76 18.87
C GLU A 762 -19.74 2.21 18.07
N ALA A 763 -20.88 2.51 18.71
CA ALA A 763 -22.03 3.08 18.01
C ALA A 763 -21.71 4.47 17.43
N GLN A 764 -20.96 5.30 18.18
CA GLN A 764 -20.49 6.59 17.68
C GLN A 764 -19.53 6.45 16.50
N PHE A 765 -18.62 5.47 16.57
CA PHE A 765 -17.71 5.16 15.46
C PHE A 765 -18.50 4.77 14.21
N VAL A 766 -19.41 3.80 14.32
CA VAL A 766 -20.28 3.35 13.22
C VAL A 766 -21.12 4.50 12.68
N HIS A 767 -21.70 5.34 13.54
CA HIS A 767 -22.44 6.52 13.11
C HIS A 767 -21.57 7.48 12.29
N ARG A 768 -20.33 7.77 12.73
CA ARG A 768 -19.39 8.64 11.99
C ARG A 768 -19.02 8.04 10.63
N LEU A 769 -18.77 6.74 10.57
CA LEU A 769 -18.44 6.03 9.33
C LEU A 769 -19.64 6.07 8.36
N LEU A 770 -20.83 5.64 8.78
CA LEU A 770 -22.02 5.66 7.94
C LEU A 770 -22.43 7.06 7.50
N SER A 771 -22.28 8.07 8.37
CA SER A 771 -22.53 9.47 8.02
C SER A 771 -21.56 9.96 6.94
N ARG A 772 -20.29 9.56 7.03
CA ARG A 772 -19.26 9.85 6.01
C ARG A 772 -19.59 9.16 4.69
N LEU A 773 -19.85 7.85 4.69
CA LEU A 773 -20.22 7.09 3.49
C LEU A 773 -21.48 7.66 2.81
N GLY A 774 -22.53 7.94 3.58
CA GLY A 774 -23.77 8.52 3.07
C GLY A 774 -23.57 9.92 2.47
N ARG A 775 -22.70 10.75 3.06
CA ARG A 775 -22.32 12.06 2.52
C ARG A 775 -21.52 11.95 1.24
N LEU A 776 -20.54 11.05 1.20
CA LEU A 776 -19.72 10.80 0.01
C LEU A 776 -20.59 10.37 -1.17
N LYS A 777 -21.46 9.38 -0.95
CA LYS A 777 -22.44 8.92 -1.95
C LYS A 777 -23.33 10.05 -2.48
N LYS A 778 -23.80 10.94 -1.59
CA LYS A 778 -24.66 12.06 -1.99
C LYS A 778 -23.91 13.14 -2.78
N ASN A 779 -22.67 13.40 -2.41
CA ASN A 779 -21.96 14.60 -2.87
C ASN A 779 -21.00 14.34 -4.03
N ASN A 780 -20.65 13.07 -4.32
CA ASN A 780 -19.72 12.77 -5.40
C ASN A 780 -20.05 11.43 -6.08
N HIS A 781 -20.18 11.48 -7.41
CA HIS A 781 -20.48 10.34 -8.26
C HIS A 781 -19.50 9.17 -8.15
N ARG A 782 -18.24 9.36 -7.73
CA ARG A 782 -17.25 8.26 -7.56
C ARG A 782 -17.59 7.34 -6.38
N TYR A 783 -18.48 7.79 -5.49
CA TYR A 783 -18.90 7.09 -4.29
C TYR A 783 -20.34 6.59 -4.38
N TYR A 784 -20.88 6.44 -5.58
CA TYR A 784 -22.29 6.04 -5.75
C TYR A 784 -22.60 4.66 -5.15
N HIS A 785 -21.59 3.78 -5.07
CA HIS A 785 -21.68 2.38 -4.62
C HIS A 785 -21.57 2.18 -3.11
N MET A 786 -21.42 3.24 -2.30
CA MET A 786 -21.18 3.11 -0.85
C MET A 786 -22.27 2.34 -0.07
N ASP A 787 -23.48 2.21 -0.63
CA ASP A 787 -24.57 1.44 -0.02
C ASP A 787 -24.36 -0.07 -0.04
N ILE A 788 -23.42 -0.58 -0.85
CA ILE A 788 -23.00 -1.99 -0.84
C ILE A 788 -22.51 -2.36 0.56
N PHE A 789 -21.62 -1.56 1.15
CA PHE A 789 -21.04 -1.79 2.48
C PHE A 789 -22.10 -1.85 3.60
N LEU A 790 -23.17 -1.06 3.50
CA LEU A 790 -24.26 -1.15 4.47
C LEU A 790 -25.06 -2.46 4.32
N GLY A 791 -25.14 -2.98 3.10
CA GLY A 791 -25.80 -4.25 2.79
C GLY A 791 -25.12 -5.45 3.44
N GLU A 792 -23.80 -5.40 3.61
CA GLU A 792 -22.97 -6.49 4.14
C GLU A 792 -23.27 -6.81 5.62
N VAL A 793 -23.79 -5.83 6.35
CA VAL A 793 -24.19 -5.98 7.77
C VAL A 793 -25.32 -6.99 7.93
N LEU A 794 -26.14 -7.20 6.90
CA LEU A 794 -27.29 -8.10 6.95
C LEU A 794 -26.90 -9.54 7.28
N GLY A 795 -25.70 -9.98 6.87
CA GLY A 795 -25.16 -11.30 7.21
C GLY A 795 -25.07 -11.54 8.71
N ALA A 796 -24.42 -10.62 9.42
CA ALA A 796 -24.27 -10.68 10.86
C ALA A 796 -25.62 -10.57 11.59
N VAL A 797 -26.53 -9.71 11.10
CA VAL A 797 -27.87 -9.54 11.69
C VAL A 797 -28.73 -10.79 11.52
N ILE A 798 -28.69 -11.47 10.37
CA ILE A 798 -29.45 -12.71 10.13
C ILE A 798 -28.86 -13.90 10.90
N LEU A 799 -27.53 -13.95 11.03
CA LEU A 799 -26.86 -14.99 11.79
C LEU A 799 -27.17 -14.90 13.30
N ALA A 800 -27.15 -13.69 13.86
CA ALA A 800 -27.31 -13.47 15.30
C ALA A 800 -28.73 -13.15 15.75
N GLY A 801 -29.54 -12.58 14.87
CA GLY A 801 -30.81 -11.95 15.22
C GLY A 801 -31.92 -12.94 15.56
N ASP A 802 -32.88 -12.46 16.34
CA ASP A 802 -34.12 -13.19 16.59
C ASP A 802 -34.99 -13.20 15.33
N HIS A 803 -35.13 -14.38 14.72
CA HIS A 803 -35.93 -14.57 13.51
C HIS A 803 -37.42 -14.28 13.73
N SER A 804 -37.90 -14.26 14.98
CA SER A 804 -39.27 -13.86 15.32
C SER A 804 -39.55 -12.38 14.96
N SER A 805 -38.53 -11.53 15.11
CA SER A 805 -38.62 -10.08 14.85
C SER A 805 -38.29 -9.72 13.41
N LEU A 806 -37.21 -10.30 12.84
CA LEU A 806 -36.78 -10.03 11.47
C LEU A 806 -37.71 -10.62 10.40
N LYS A 807 -38.48 -11.66 10.77
CA LYS A 807 -39.38 -12.44 9.88
C LYS A 807 -38.73 -12.79 8.54
N PRO A 808 -37.51 -13.37 8.52
CA PRO A 808 -36.83 -13.69 7.28
C PRO A 808 -37.58 -14.80 6.55
N THR A 809 -37.81 -14.62 5.24
CA THR A 809 -38.35 -15.70 4.39
C THR A 809 -37.24 -16.31 3.56
N PHE A 810 -37.25 -17.63 3.47
CA PHE A 810 -36.25 -18.38 2.73
C PHE A 810 -36.91 -19.27 1.68
N SER A 811 -36.25 -19.41 0.54
CA SER A 811 -36.55 -20.43 -0.46
C SER A 811 -35.37 -21.39 -0.59
N ILE A 812 -35.61 -22.59 -1.11
CA ILE A 812 -34.55 -23.55 -1.42
C ILE A 812 -34.44 -23.62 -2.93
N LYS A 813 -33.26 -23.31 -3.48
CA LYS A 813 -33.02 -23.25 -4.92
C LYS A 813 -31.67 -23.87 -5.27
N PRO A 814 -31.56 -24.64 -6.36
CA PRO A 814 -30.26 -25.05 -6.89
C PRO A 814 -29.56 -23.84 -7.49
N ILE A 815 -28.39 -23.45 -6.96
CA ILE A 815 -27.65 -22.26 -7.37
C ILE A 815 -26.26 -22.67 -7.88
N LYS A 816 -25.82 -22.06 -8.98
CA LYS A 816 -24.47 -22.18 -9.52
C LYS A 816 -23.83 -20.83 -9.79
N VAL A 817 -22.50 -20.86 -9.91
CA VAL A 817 -21.65 -19.71 -10.25
C VAL A 817 -20.92 -19.99 -11.56
N PHE A 818 -20.95 -19.04 -12.48
CA PHE A 818 -20.16 -19.07 -13.71
C PHE A 818 -18.70 -18.70 -13.42
N ALA A 819 -17.74 -19.54 -13.81
CA ALA A 819 -16.31 -19.36 -13.55
C ALA A 819 -15.43 -20.06 -14.60
N GLU A 820 -15.60 -19.67 -15.87
CA GLU A 820 -14.89 -20.27 -17.02
C GLU A 820 -13.74 -19.37 -17.51
N GLY A 821 -13.39 -18.33 -16.75
CA GLY A 821 -12.37 -17.36 -17.13
C GLY A 821 -12.87 -16.30 -18.12
N VAL A 822 -14.18 -16.20 -18.35
CA VAL A 822 -14.78 -15.19 -19.23
C VAL A 822 -15.24 -14.01 -18.40
N GLU A 823 -14.43 -12.95 -18.36
CA GLU A 823 -14.64 -11.77 -17.49
C GLU A 823 -16.04 -11.16 -17.56
N SER A 824 -16.69 -11.15 -18.73
CA SER A 824 -18.04 -10.60 -18.90
C SER A 824 -19.16 -11.42 -18.24
N LYS A 825 -18.86 -12.65 -17.80
CA LYS A 825 -19.82 -13.60 -17.22
C LYS A 825 -19.37 -14.18 -15.87
N ASP A 826 -18.06 -14.21 -15.62
CA ASP A 826 -17.50 -14.74 -14.38
C ASP A 826 -18.13 -14.07 -13.14
N GLY A 827 -18.38 -14.86 -12.10
CA GLY A 827 -19.08 -14.44 -10.89
C GLY A 827 -20.61 -14.36 -11.04
N TYR A 828 -21.16 -14.61 -12.23
CA TYR A 828 -22.62 -14.66 -12.42
C TYR A 828 -23.24 -15.85 -11.68
N THR A 829 -24.10 -15.56 -10.72
CA THR A 829 -24.89 -16.54 -9.97
C THR A 829 -26.25 -16.75 -10.61
N TYR A 830 -26.64 -18.00 -10.85
CA TYR A 830 -27.90 -18.33 -11.50
C TYR A 830 -28.58 -19.56 -10.87
N ILE A 831 -29.90 -19.64 -11.03
CA ILE A 831 -30.70 -20.80 -10.62
C ILE A 831 -30.64 -21.84 -11.75
N GLU A 832 -30.32 -23.08 -11.43
CA GLU A 832 -30.27 -24.18 -12.40
C GLU A 832 -31.52 -25.08 -12.29
N ASN A 833 -31.71 -26.01 -13.23
CA ASN A 833 -32.83 -26.96 -13.20
C ASN A 833 -32.61 -28.12 -12.21
N ALA A 834 -31.35 -28.51 -11.98
CA ALA A 834 -30.96 -29.59 -11.07
C ALA A 834 -29.60 -29.27 -10.44
N GLY A 835 -29.36 -29.74 -9.22
CA GLY A 835 -28.09 -29.50 -8.51
C GLY A 835 -28.29 -29.36 -7.00
N LYS A 836 -27.20 -29.04 -6.30
CA LYS A 836 -27.23 -28.85 -4.85
C LYS A 836 -28.09 -27.65 -4.48
N SER A 837 -28.99 -27.89 -3.54
CA SER A 837 -29.91 -26.90 -3.03
C SER A 837 -29.24 -25.94 -2.05
N VAL A 838 -29.42 -24.64 -2.26
CA VAL A 838 -28.96 -23.54 -1.42
C VAL A 838 -30.16 -22.84 -0.80
N LYS A 839 -30.06 -22.50 0.49
CA LYS A 839 -31.09 -21.73 1.18
C LYS A 839 -30.93 -20.25 0.82
N LEU A 840 -31.86 -19.72 0.03
CA LEU A 840 -31.84 -18.35 -0.47
C LEU A 840 -32.69 -17.45 0.43
N LEU A 841 -32.12 -16.37 0.95
CA LEU A 841 -32.88 -15.32 1.64
C LEU A 841 -33.68 -14.52 0.61
N GLU A 842 -35.01 -14.47 0.78
CA GLU A 842 -35.92 -13.81 -0.15
C GLU A 842 -36.37 -12.43 0.35
N ASN A 843 -36.62 -12.30 1.65
CA ASN A 843 -37.10 -11.07 2.25
C ASN A 843 -36.77 -11.00 3.74
N VAL A 844 -36.68 -9.77 4.24
CA VAL A 844 -36.53 -9.40 5.66
C VAL A 844 -37.38 -8.15 5.90
N ASP A 845 -37.88 -7.94 7.12
CA ASP A 845 -38.54 -6.66 7.47
C ASP A 845 -37.46 -5.56 7.64
N PRO A 846 -37.42 -4.54 6.76
CA PRO A 846 -36.40 -3.49 6.86
C PRO A 846 -36.50 -2.68 8.16
N ARG A 847 -37.71 -2.47 8.70
CA ARG A 847 -37.87 -1.72 9.95
C ARG A 847 -37.27 -2.48 11.12
N ALA A 848 -37.58 -3.77 11.22
CA ALA A 848 -37.00 -4.64 12.24
C ALA A 848 -35.47 -4.68 12.15
N PHE A 849 -34.91 -4.73 10.93
CA PHE A 849 -33.46 -4.65 10.71
C PHE A 849 -32.86 -3.36 11.30
N TYR A 850 -33.40 -2.19 10.97
CA TYR A 850 -32.88 -0.90 11.44
C TYR A 850 -32.93 -0.78 12.97
N ASP A 851 -34.03 -1.23 13.57
CA ASP A 851 -34.25 -1.16 15.01
C ASP A 851 -33.30 -2.10 15.75
N LEU A 852 -33.20 -3.36 15.31
CA LEU A 852 -32.28 -4.35 15.89
C LEU A 852 -30.82 -3.92 15.78
N PHE A 853 -30.41 -3.46 14.60
CA PHE A 853 -29.04 -2.99 14.37
C PHE A 853 -28.67 -1.84 15.32
N SER A 854 -29.53 -0.83 15.42
CA SER A 854 -29.26 0.35 16.24
C SER A 854 -29.29 0.02 17.73
N GLN A 855 -30.26 -0.78 18.18
CA GLN A 855 -30.39 -1.21 19.58
C GLN A 855 -29.19 -2.06 20.01
N GLN A 856 -28.75 -2.99 19.17
CA GLN A 856 -27.61 -3.87 19.48
C GLN A 856 -26.31 -3.08 19.63
N LEU A 857 -26.07 -2.09 18.77
CA LEU A 857 -24.89 -1.22 18.88
C LEU A 857 -24.95 -0.31 20.12
N GLY A 858 -26.14 0.20 20.45
CA GLY A 858 -26.33 1.05 21.64
C GLY A 858 -26.27 0.31 22.97
N ASN A 859 -26.42 -1.02 22.99
CA ASN A 859 -26.48 -1.80 24.24
C ASN A 859 -25.18 -1.76 25.06
N GLU A 860 -25.17 -1.21 26.27
CA GLU A 860 -23.94 -1.05 27.07
C GLU A 860 -23.30 -2.35 27.60
N LYS A 861 -24.00 -3.50 27.62
CA LYS A 861 -23.52 -4.74 28.26
C LYS A 861 -22.19 -5.29 27.71
N GLN A 862 -21.95 -5.11 26.41
CA GLN A 862 -20.71 -5.51 25.72
C GLN A 862 -20.13 -4.30 25.00
N SER A 863 -19.93 -3.18 25.69
CA SER A 863 -19.34 -1.98 25.09
C SER A 863 -17.81 -1.96 25.14
N ALA A 864 -17.19 -1.06 24.38
CA ALA A 864 -15.75 -0.91 24.31
C ALA A 864 -15.10 -0.70 25.69
N VAL A 865 -13.96 -1.37 25.92
CA VAL A 865 -13.12 -1.19 27.12
C VAL A 865 -12.21 0.03 27.02
N ILE A 866 -11.89 0.44 25.78
CA ILE A 866 -11.24 1.70 25.44
C ILE A 866 -12.01 2.28 24.26
N GLY A 867 -12.60 3.47 24.41
CA GLY A 867 -13.52 4.01 23.41
C GLY A 867 -12.87 4.61 22.16
N SER A 868 -11.60 5.03 22.24
CA SER A 868 -10.91 5.70 21.14
C SER A 868 -9.40 5.81 21.40
N PHE A 869 -8.65 6.19 20.37
CA PHE A 869 -7.25 6.58 20.53
C PHE A 869 -7.08 7.78 21.46
N ASP A 870 -8.01 8.74 21.47
CA ASP A 870 -7.93 9.89 22.38
C ASP A 870 -8.08 9.47 23.85
N ASP A 871 -8.93 8.47 24.14
CA ASP A 871 -9.04 7.88 25.47
C ASP A 871 -7.73 7.17 25.85
N GLN A 872 -7.18 6.38 24.93
CA GLN A 872 -5.92 5.66 25.13
C GLN A 872 -4.74 6.61 25.37
N LYS A 873 -4.64 7.71 24.61
CA LYS A 873 -3.64 8.77 24.83
C LYS A 873 -3.74 9.35 26.24
N ARG A 874 -4.95 9.66 26.71
CA ARG A 874 -5.14 10.16 28.09
C ARG A 874 -4.65 9.15 29.13
N MET A 875 -4.93 7.85 28.92
CA MET A 875 -4.43 6.79 29.80
C MET A 875 -2.91 6.69 29.79
N TRP A 876 -2.26 6.85 28.64
CA TRP A 876 -0.81 6.76 28.51
C TRP A 876 -0.04 8.02 28.92
N SER A 877 -0.70 9.16 28.98
CA SER A 877 -0.12 10.44 29.39
C SER A 877 -0.36 10.77 30.87
N THR A 878 -1.20 10.02 31.59
CA THR A 878 -1.48 10.27 33.02
C THR A 878 -1.07 9.09 33.89
N PRO A 879 -0.44 9.33 35.07
CA PRO A 879 -0.14 8.25 36.01
C PRO A 879 -1.45 7.64 36.50
N SER A 880 -1.54 6.31 36.45
CA SER A 880 -2.73 5.58 36.90
C SER A 880 -3.00 5.86 38.38
N ASN A 881 -4.10 6.56 38.68
CA ASN A 881 -4.65 6.72 40.04
C ASN A 881 -5.27 5.43 40.62
N ARG A 882 -4.91 4.23 40.12
CA ARG A 882 -5.33 2.96 40.74
C ARG A 882 -4.51 2.65 41.99
N THR A 883 -4.67 3.47 43.01
CA THR A 883 -4.58 3.05 44.41
C THR A 883 -5.98 2.76 44.92
N LYS A 884 -6.20 1.52 45.38
CA LYS A 884 -7.32 1.04 46.21
C LYS A 884 -8.71 0.99 45.55
N ASN A 885 -9.06 -0.16 44.96
CA ASN A 885 -10.27 -0.95 45.27
C ASN A 885 -10.53 -1.98 44.15
N SER A 886 -10.02 -3.19 44.34
CA SER A 886 -10.59 -4.43 43.77
C SER A 886 -10.00 -5.62 44.52
N SER A 887 -10.61 -5.91 45.67
CA SER A 887 -10.69 -7.25 46.26
C SER A 887 -11.64 -8.11 45.44
#